data_AF-A0A7H8L4U8-F1
#
_entry.id   AF-A0A7H8L4U8-F1
#
_cell.length_a   1.000
_cell.length_b   1.000
_cell.length_c   1.000
_cell.angle_alpha   90.00
_cell.angle_beta   90.00
_cell.angle_gamma   90.00
#
_symmetry.space_group_name_H-M   'P 1'
#
loop_
_entity.id
_entity.type
_entity.pdbx_description
1 polymer ?
#
loop_
_entity_poly.entity_id
_entity_poly.type
_entity_poly.pdbx_seq_one_letter_code
_entity_poly.pdbx_strand_id
1 'polypeptide(L)'
;MKRTLDKSAAEPPTSPIQYDSTVEADYQELRKARSGLTTGPAVPAPKAAPDGGPAPKRAKGADGNARKPPVLRREVSDLAPQAHHLPKMARVTLRPLLELDPGGRIQRVVISPGHRTPSPFGSRMGDHTVAWQAVVDALRADLFGRTLDEAATALERRQAALGAWMTEPGSSGKKRLALLADAARRRDRLEDSAHWVAHHLAEFRAASPEERRRTDAAAPLERAIAYHLTYVNYLPFGTVPVPSSGGSKGSGEGSYRKVLLDIEAPGTGIDLGAEVDDFEAEAEVEEEFDGDDDEDDTGSSSVFASSSSSSSSSSSSSEDAELEPEPEVRPDPAAGPREALWRLFSFEAALRAARTAAALEPQTDSRVSGGHTKLERLLDDLLQQLDRSPKVKRALQRQGRTFGPEEKYQPEVVERLQRDAKRLTDQFKGDNELDHLRQLASTADSTAKDLARNAIEGIPVADAERWRRMIGTYRTPAQVVVDDIADAAAEALPNAARVLAYLLHDHQLTVATAYPRSVATAKFLTPLTPPKADPANPLSASGAAALERLRLEIDRRVARMPADPERLTELITATGRAYQELLAVTPLPTAADGAAGGWAAHRATEALVVAHTPAPQKGAPVLQVNGRAPAPRGVAGMGSHTTAWLVEVAAADAVAAASGDDPKGFHEAVAADLRSAVMRLDCLLPVDQLRGGQLRQVFDTAVRVLASTTVKDAAAQYLRFRNLLPYATVDAGDRGGHGESLRAAKEKLFDADSLEHAAELHAHTLVVDKERAAVARDLATLGSALTKRPGAEWGNHEAVRKAVAACVRRLAEQSVLLMAGPPSNVVETVLAVRWREHCASYTRAQASRMVINARAV
;
A
#
# COMPACT_ATOMS: atom_id res chain seq x y z
N MET A 1 44.67 -36.47 -57.91
CA MET A 1 43.26 -36.03 -58.04
C MET A 1 43.14 -34.60 -57.57
N LYS A 2 43.08 -33.64 -58.50
CA LYS A 2 42.86 -32.21 -58.22
C LYS A 2 41.36 -32.00 -57.97
N ARG A 3 40.97 -31.61 -56.74
CA ARG A 3 39.59 -31.17 -56.44
C ARG A 3 39.46 -29.71 -56.83
N THR A 4 38.62 -29.47 -57.82
CA THR A 4 38.10 -28.16 -58.23
C THR A 4 37.29 -27.56 -57.08
N LEU A 5 37.73 -26.39 -56.60
CA LEU A 5 36.95 -25.50 -55.75
C LEU A 5 35.98 -24.73 -56.65
N ASP A 6 34.71 -25.08 -56.55
CA ASP A 6 33.62 -24.40 -57.22
C ASP A 6 33.36 -23.06 -56.51
N LYS A 7 33.80 -21.97 -57.15
CA LYS A 7 33.49 -20.59 -56.71
C LYS A 7 32.17 -20.17 -57.33
N SER A 8 31.08 -20.62 -56.72
CA SER A 8 29.78 -19.96 -56.86
C SER A 8 29.83 -18.69 -56.01
N ALA A 9 30.01 -17.55 -56.67
CA ALA A 9 29.76 -16.25 -56.06
C ALA A 9 28.25 -16.10 -55.91
N ALA A 10 27.73 -16.38 -54.71
CA ALA A 10 26.37 -16.02 -54.35
C ALA A 10 26.25 -14.49 -54.44
N GLU A 11 25.29 -14.01 -55.23
CA GLU A 11 24.89 -12.61 -55.25
C GLU A 11 24.57 -12.17 -53.80
N PRO A 12 24.97 -10.95 -53.38
CA PRO A 12 24.60 -10.45 -52.07
C PRO A 12 23.06 -10.44 -51.95
N PRO A 13 22.47 -10.88 -50.82
CA PRO A 13 21.03 -10.85 -50.64
C PRO A 13 20.54 -9.40 -50.73
N THR A 14 19.75 -9.10 -51.77
CA THR A 14 19.33 -7.75 -52.16
C THR A 14 18.00 -7.31 -51.57
N SER A 15 17.44 -8.02 -50.60
CA SER A 15 16.19 -7.57 -49.99
C SER A 15 16.41 -7.13 -48.54
N PRO A 16 16.36 -5.81 -48.24
CA PRO A 16 16.17 -5.32 -46.87
C PRO A 16 14.90 -5.94 -46.27
N ILE A 17 14.61 -5.72 -44.99
CA ILE A 17 13.29 -6.01 -44.40
C ILE A 17 12.25 -5.40 -45.36
N GLN A 18 11.67 -6.23 -46.23
CA GLN A 18 10.80 -5.72 -47.27
C GLN A 18 9.62 -5.11 -46.56
N TYR A 19 9.43 -3.82 -46.84
CA TYR A 19 8.28 -3.05 -46.45
C TYR A 19 7.07 -3.69 -47.11
N ASP A 20 6.54 -4.75 -46.47
CA ASP A 20 5.36 -5.44 -46.96
C ASP A 20 4.18 -4.48 -46.80
N SER A 21 3.30 -4.44 -47.80
CA SER A 21 2.02 -3.72 -47.80
C SER A 21 1.21 -3.89 -46.49
N THR A 22 1.41 -5.00 -45.77
CA THR A 22 0.79 -5.25 -44.47
C THR A 22 1.31 -4.35 -43.34
N VAL A 23 2.57 -3.91 -43.39
CA VAL A 23 3.19 -3.00 -42.40
C VAL A 23 2.61 -1.60 -42.53
N GLU A 24 2.47 -1.11 -43.76
CA GLU A 24 1.83 0.17 -44.06
C GLU A 24 0.38 0.19 -43.56
N ALA A 25 -0.39 -0.87 -43.84
CA ALA A 25 -1.79 -0.95 -43.41
C ALA A 25 -1.95 -0.84 -41.88
N ASP A 26 -1.10 -1.55 -41.12
CA ASP A 26 -1.13 -1.51 -39.66
C ASP A 26 -0.67 -0.17 -39.10
N TYR A 27 0.34 0.45 -39.72
CA TYR A 27 0.78 1.79 -39.34
C TYR A 27 -0.31 2.82 -39.58
N GLN A 28 -1.02 2.73 -40.70
CA GLN A 28 -2.17 3.57 -40.99
C GLN A 28 -3.34 3.31 -40.05
N GLU A 29 -3.55 2.06 -39.59
CA GLU A 29 -4.53 1.75 -38.54
C GLU A 29 -4.16 2.46 -37.22
N LEU A 30 -2.91 2.35 -36.77
CA LEU A 30 -2.42 3.04 -35.57
C LEU A 30 -2.57 4.56 -35.70
N ARG A 31 -2.20 5.14 -36.85
CA ARG A 31 -2.31 6.58 -37.09
C ARG A 31 -3.77 7.05 -37.06
N LYS A 32 -4.68 6.29 -37.66
CA LYS A 32 -6.13 6.55 -37.57
C LYS A 32 -6.61 6.50 -36.13
N ALA A 33 -6.19 5.48 -35.39
CA ALA A 33 -6.53 5.29 -33.99
C ALA A 33 -6.07 6.49 -33.12
N ARG A 34 -4.83 6.99 -33.32
CA ARG A 34 -4.32 8.21 -32.66
C ARG A 34 -5.10 9.46 -33.05
N SER A 35 -5.46 9.61 -34.33
CA SER A 35 -6.22 10.79 -34.80
C SER A 35 -7.67 10.85 -34.29
N GLY A 36 -8.27 9.69 -33.94
CA GLY A 36 -9.60 9.63 -33.34
C GLY A 36 -9.65 10.07 -31.87
N LEU A 37 -8.52 10.03 -31.17
CA LEU A 37 -8.42 10.44 -29.77
C LEU A 37 -8.41 11.96 -29.58
N THR A 38 -8.08 12.74 -30.61
CA THR A 38 -8.00 14.21 -30.53
C THR A 38 -9.30 14.93 -30.91
N THR A 39 -10.34 14.21 -31.32
CA THR A 39 -11.65 14.79 -31.66
C THR A 39 -12.79 14.01 -31.00
N GLY A 40 -12.92 14.16 -29.68
CA GLY A 40 -14.13 13.73 -29.00
C GLY A 40 -15.35 14.49 -29.55
N PRO A 41 -16.40 13.83 -30.05
CA PRO A 41 -17.64 14.52 -30.38
C PRO A 41 -18.30 15.01 -29.08
N ALA A 42 -18.80 16.25 -29.11
CA ALA A 42 -19.62 16.79 -28.03
C ALA A 42 -20.78 15.84 -27.72
N VAL A 43 -20.88 15.43 -26.46
CA VAL A 43 -21.97 14.63 -25.92
C VAL A 43 -23.29 15.35 -26.21
N PRO A 44 -24.25 14.75 -26.94
CA PRO A 44 -25.57 15.36 -27.08
C PRO A 44 -26.33 15.23 -25.76
N ALA A 45 -26.86 16.35 -25.29
CA ALA A 45 -27.72 16.42 -24.11
C ALA A 45 -28.90 15.44 -24.23
N PRO A 46 -29.27 14.74 -23.14
CA PRO A 46 -30.36 13.78 -23.18
C PRO A 46 -31.71 14.48 -23.39
N LYS A 47 -32.47 13.96 -24.37
CA LYS A 47 -33.85 14.36 -24.65
C LYS A 47 -34.77 13.93 -23.53
N ALA A 48 -35.55 14.88 -23.02
CA ALA A 48 -36.69 14.65 -22.14
C ALA A 48 -37.73 13.73 -22.82
N ALA A 49 -38.25 12.78 -22.04
CA ALA A 49 -39.40 11.95 -22.36
C ALA A 49 -40.51 12.19 -21.32
N PRO A 50 -41.78 11.90 -21.66
CA PRO A 50 -42.93 12.67 -21.17
C PRO A 50 -43.62 12.09 -19.93
N ASP A 51 -44.36 12.98 -19.27
CA ASP A 51 -45.29 12.79 -18.16
C ASP A 51 -46.27 11.61 -18.31
N GLY A 52 -46.57 10.98 -17.17
CA GLY A 52 -47.95 10.61 -16.83
C GLY A 52 -48.20 9.19 -16.28
N GLY A 53 -48.56 9.10 -15.00
CA GLY A 53 -49.25 7.90 -14.45
C GLY A 53 -49.38 7.90 -12.92
N PRO A 54 -50.58 7.69 -12.33
CA PRO A 54 -50.87 8.04 -10.93
C PRO A 54 -50.53 6.93 -9.92
N ALA A 55 -50.06 7.32 -8.74
CA ALA A 55 -49.80 6.44 -7.61
C ALA A 55 -51.08 6.11 -6.79
N PRO A 56 -51.21 4.88 -6.26
CA PRO A 56 -52.31 4.51 -5.37
C PRO A 56 -51.99 4.83 -3.90
N LYS A 57 -53.02 5.32 -3.20
CA LYS A 57 -53.04 5.62 -1.76
C LYS A 57 -52.71 4.39 -0.91
N ARG A 58 -51.85 4.54 0.10
CA ARG A 58 -51.73 3.58 1.22
C ARG A 58 -51.67 4.28 2.57
N ALA A 59 -52.28 3.62 3.55
CA ALA A 59 -52.80 4.17 4.79
C ALA A 59 -51.73 4.41 5.87
N LYS A 60 -51.96 5.44 6.69
CA LYS A 60 -51.28 5.73 7.96
C LYS A 60 -51.60 4.65 9.00
N GLY A 61 -50.56 4.10 9.61
CA GLY A 61 -50.60 3.41 10.90
C GLY A 61 -49.50 3.98 11.78
N ALA A 62 -49.89 4.69 12.84
CA ALA A 62 -49.01 5.15 13.91
C ALA A 62 -48.63 3.96 14.80
N ASP A 63 -47.41 3.95 15.33
CA ASP A 63 -47.18 3.74 16.76
C ASP A 63 -45.70 3.98 17.10
N GLY A 64 -45.50 4.83 18.11
CA GLY A 64 -44.20 5.20 18.63
C GLY A 64 -43.63 4.14 19.56
N ASN A 65 -42.30 4.04 19.59
CA ASN A 65 -41.62 3.44 20.72
C ASN A 65 -40.27 4.12 20.98
N ALA A 66 -40.15 4.68 22.19
CA ALA A 66 -38.97 5.38 22.67
C ALA A 66 -37.78 4.41 22.80
N ARG A 67 -36.69 4.70 22.08
CA ARG A 67 -35.42 3.97 22.22
C ARG A 67 -34.74 4.35 23.54
N LYS A 68 -34.60 3.38 24.44
CA LYS A 68 -33.67 3.47 25.57
C LYS A 68 -32.22 3.44 25.04
N PRO A 69 -31.28 4.20 25.62
CA PRO A 69 -29.88 4.14 25.22
C PRO A 69 -29.26 2.79 25.65
N PRO A 70 -28.38 2.19 24.82
CA PRO A 70 -27.76 0.91 25.14
C PRO A 70 -26.65 1.10 26.17
N VAL A 71 -26.71 0.30 27.24
CA VAL A 71 -25.60 0.14 28.20
C VAL A 71 -24.58 -0.82 27.57
N LEU A 72 -23.45 -0.29 27.09
CA LEU A 72 -22.33 -1.09 26.57
C LEU A 72 -21.45 -1.58 27.73
N ARG A 73 -21.77 -2.75 28.28
CA ARG A 73 -20.77 -3.63 28.88
C ARG A 73 -20.57 -4.82 27.94
N ARG A 74 -19.56 -4.74 27.08
CA ARG A 74 -19.23 -5.80 26.13
C ARG A 74 -18.14 -6.67 26.75
N GLU A 75 -18.53 -7.86 27.23
CA GLU A 75 -17.59 -8.86 27.71
C GLU A 75 -16.66 -9.30 26.57
N VAL A 76 -15.38 -9.44 26.92
CA VAL A 76 -14.28 -9.73 26.00
C VAL A 76 -14.30 -11.23 25.67
N SER A 77 -14.97 -11.60 24.58
CA SER A 77 -14.88 -12.94 24.00
C SER A 77 -13.46 -13.27 23.55
N ASP A 78 -13.04 -14.51 23.74
CA ASP A 78 -11.71 -15.04 23.38
C ASP A 78 -11.54 -15.16 21.86
N LEU A 79 -10.37 -14.73 21.35
CA LEU A 79 -9.98 -14.81 19.94
C LEU A 79 -9.64 -16.26 19.56
N ALA A 80 -10.63 -17.15 19.53
CA ALA A 80 -10.45 -18.50 19.00
C ALA A 80 -10.60 -18.46 17.46
N PRO A 81 -9.79 -19.20 16.68
CA PRO A 81 -10.06 -19.40 15.26
C PRO A 81 -11.49 -19.90 15.07
N GLN A 82 -12.31 -19.04 14.49
CA GLN A 82 -13.73 -19.25 14.36
C GLN A 82 -14.00 -20.09 13.10
N ALA A 83 -14.60 -21.27 13.24
CA ALA A 83 -15.06 -22.07 12.11
C ALA A 83 -16.37 -21.49 11.53
N HIS A 84 -16.34 -20.33 10.86
CA HIS A 84 -17.60 -19.66 10.44
C HIS A 84 -17.56 -18.85 9.15
N HIS A 85 -18.80 -18.58 8.70
CA HIS A 85 -19.32 -17.53 7.82
C HIS A 85 -18.93 -16.10 8.27
N LEU A 86 -17.64 -15.79 8.33
CA LEU A 86 -17.19 -14.41 8.39
C LEU A 86 -17.61 -13.69 7.08
N PRO A 87 -17.93 -12.37 7.10
CA PRO A 87 -18.15 -11.60 5.88
C PRO A 87 -16.99 -11.82 4.90
N LYS A 88 -17.18 -11.62 3.58
CA LYS A 88 -16.05 -11.62 2.62
C LYS A 88 -15.06 -10.52 3.03
N MET A 89 -14.12 -10.84 3.92
CA MET A 89 -13.09 -9.95 4.43
C MET A 89 -12.06 -9.66 3.34
N ALA A 90 -11.14 -8.74 3.62
CA ALA A 90 -10.22 -8.19 2.65
C ALA A 90 -9.43 -9.30 1.92
N ARG A 91 -9.67 -9.44 0.62
CA ARG A 91 -9.02 -10.44 -0.22
C ARG A 91 -7.50 -10.28 -0.14
N VAL A 92 -6.81 -11.24 0.47
CA VAL A 92 -5.34 -11.25 0.49
C VAL A 92 -4.85 -11.52 -0.93
N THR A 93 -4.22 -10.51 -1.55
CA THR A 93 -3.62 -10.57 -2.89
C THR A 93 -2.12 -10.88 -2.86
N LEU A 94 -1.50 -10.83 -1.68
CA LEU A 94 -0.09 -11.17 -1.49
C LEU A 94 0.16 -12.64 -1.85
N ARG A 95 1.17 -12.91 -2.68
CA ARG A 95 1.59 -14.25 -3.11
C ARG A 95 3.09 -14.42 -2.96
N PRO A 96 3.55 -14.93 -1.80
CA PRO A 96 4.91 -15.39 -1.62
C PRO A 96 5.18 -16.58 -2.55
N LEU A 97 6.41 -16.72 -3.01
CA LEU A 97 6.92 -17.87 -3.76
C LEU A 97 8.13 -18.45 -3.05
N LEU A 98 8.12 -19.76 -2.83
CA LEU A 98 9.24 -20.48 -2.25
C LEU A 98 10.07 -21.12 -3.38
N GLU A 99 11.33 -20.72 -3.48
CA GLU A 99 12.30 -21.40 -4.35
C GLU A 99 13.15 -22.34 -3.52
N LEU A 100 13.24 -23.59 -3.99
CA LEU A 100 13.99 -24.65 -3.33
C LEU A 100 15.31 -24.89 -4.06
N ASP A 101 16.37 -25.17 -3.30
CA ASP A 101 17.60 -25.73 -3.85
C ASP A 101 17.38 -27.20 -4.30
N PRO A 102 18.35 -27.82 -5.00
CA PRO A 102 18.25 -29.23 -5.39
C PRO A 102 18.10 -30.23 -4.21
N GLY A 103 18.40 -29.79 -2.99
CA GLY A 103 18.20 -30.56 -1.76
C GLY A 103 16.82 -30.38 -1.13
N GLY A 104 15.92 -29.62 -1.76
CA GLY A 104 14.57 -29.35 -1.24
C GLY A 104 14.53 -28.36 -0.08
N ARG A 105 15.57 -27.54 0.10
CA ARG A 105 15.63 -26.49 1.13
C ARG A 105 15.31 -25.14 0.52
N ILE A 106 14.60 -24.30 1.26
CA ILE A 106 14.22 -22.95 0.85
C ILE A 106 15.48 -22.12 0.67
N GLN A 107 15.77 -21.78 -0.58
CA GLN A 107 16.83 -20.86 -0.93
C GLN A 107 16.31 -19.43 -0.96
N ARG A 108 15.05 -19.22 -1.38
CA ARG A 108 14.46 -17.87 -1.51
C ARG A 108 12.98 -17.87 -1.15
N VAL A 109 12.56 -16.76 -0.53
CA VAL A 109 11.16 -16.39 -0.36
C VAL A 109 10.92 -15.10 -1.15
N VAL A 110 10.33 -15.25 -2.33
CA VAL A 110 10.09 -14.14 -3.25
C VAL A 110 8.73 -13.53 -2.92
N ILE A 111 8.73 -12.22 -2.69
CA ILE A 111 7.51 -11.44 -2.48
C ILE A 111 7.61 -10.23 -3.40
N SER A 112 6.60 -10.07 -4.26
CA SER A 112 6.56 -8.97 -5.21
C SER A 112 6.55 -7.61 -4.48
N PRO A 113 7.42 -6.66 -4.83
CA PRO A 113 7.49 -5.34 -4.18
C PRO A 113 6.18 -4.55 -4.27
N GLY A 114 5.44 -4.70 -5.37
CA GLY A 114 4.20 -3.98 -5.63
C GLY A 114 2.96 -4.57 -4.96
N HIS A 115 3.09 -5.65 -4.19
CA HIS A 115 1.96 -6.30 -3.52
C HIS A 115 2.12 -6.22 -2.01
N ARG A 116 1.10 -5.68 -1.34
CA ARG A 116 1.06 -5.54 0.12
C ARG A 116 -0.08 -6.36 0.71
N THR A 117 -0.02 -6.58 2.01
CA THR A 117 -1.17 -7.11 2.76
C THR A 117 -2.30 -6.09 2.77
N PRO A 118 -3.57 -6.51 2.83
CA PRO A 118 -4.67 -5.56 2.87
C PRO A 118 -4.59 -4.66 4.11
N SER A 119 -4.82 -3.36 3.97
CA SER A 119 -4.75 -2.39 5.07
C SER A 119 -5.81 -2.69 6.14
N PRO A 120 -5.49 -2.59 7.46
CA PRO A 120 -6.48 -2.72 8.53
C PRO A 120 -7.58 -1.65 8.44
N PHE A 121 -7.35 -0.56 7.70
CA PHE A 121 -8.27 0.57 7.60
C PHE A 121 -9.19 0.52 6.37
N GLY A 122 -9.09 -0.50 5.52
CA GLY A 122 -9.88 -0.63 4.29
C GLY A 122 -9.07 -0.16 3.08
N SER A 123 -9.58 0.80 2.31
CA SER A 123 -8.89 1.40 1.17
C SER A 123 -7.80 2.39 1.57
N ARG A 124 -7.86 2.94 2.80
CA ARG A 124 -6.86 3.90 3.29
C ARG A 124 -5.58 3.18 3.71
N MET A 125 -4.45 3.72 3.29
CA MET A 125 -3.13 3.29 3.76
C MET A 125 -2.94 3.67 5.24
N GLY A 126 -2.06 2.95 5.92
CA GLY A 126 -1.64 3.26 7.27
C GLY A 126 -0.12 3.22 7.38
N ASP A 127 0.43 3.82 8.42
CA ASP A 127 1.87 3.80 8.66
C ASP A 127 2.25 2.52 9.37
N HIS A 128 3.26 1.83 8.83
CA HIS A 128 3.89 0.74 9.55
C HIS A 128 4.84 1.31 10.60
N THR A 129 4.73 0.85 11.85
CA THR A 129 5.67 1.27 12.91
C THR A 129 7.05 0.66 12.69
N VAL A 130 7.12 -0.56 12.19
CA VAL A 130 8.33 -1.21 11.67
C VAL A 130 8.23 -1.28 10.15
N ALA A 131 9.29 -0.91 9.44
CA ALA A 131 9.37 -0.98 7.99
C ALA A 131 8.90 -2.33 7.45
N TRP A 132 8.03 -2.31 6.44
CA TRP A 132 7.40 -3.53 5.93
C TRP A 132 8.43 -4.53 5.38
N GLN A 133 9.46 -4.04 4.67
CA GLN A 133 10.50 -4.94 4.16
C GLN A 133 11.33 -5.54 5.29
N ALA A 134 11.48 -4.88 6.44
CA ALA A 134 12.17 -5.46 7.59
C ALA A 134 11.39 -6.66 8.16
N VAL A 135 10.05 -6.58 8.21
CA VAL A 135 9.18 -7.70 8.62
C VAL A 135 9.29 -8.85 7.63
N VAL A 136 9.23 -8.55 6.33
CA VAL A 136 9.40 -9.55 5.25
C VAL A 136 10.79 -10.20 5.30
N ASP A 137 11.84 -9.41 5.53
CA ASP A 137 13.22 -9.89 5.61
C ASP A 137 13.46 -10.73 6.86
N ALA A 138 12.82 -10.41 7.99
CA ALA A 138 12.85 -11.26 9.17
C ALA A 138 12.21 -12.63 8.91
N LEU A 139 11.13 -12.67 8.12
CA LEU A 139 10.54 -13.93 7.69
C LEU A 139 11.46 -14.68 6.70
N ARG A 140 12.06 -13.99 5.72
CA ARG A 140 13.03 -14.58 4.78
C ARG A 140 14.20 -15.23 5.54
N ALA A 141 14.76 -14.51 6.50
CA ALA A 141 15.84 -14.98 7.34
C ALA A 141 15.46 -16.24 8.14
N ASP A 142 14.26 -16.24 8.73
CA ASP A 142 13.78 -17.39 9.52
C ASP A 142 13.52 -18.62 8.63
N LEU A 143 12.99 -18.46 7.42
CA LEU A 143 12.67 -19.59 6.54
C LEU A 143 13.85 -20.11 5.71
N PHE A 144 14.91 -19.32 5.55
CA PHE A 144 16.06 -19.68 4.71
C PHE A 144 16.77 -20.95 5.20
N GLY A 145 17.10 -21.83 4.25
CA GLY A 145 17.78 -23.10 4.49
C GLY A 145 16.89 -24.19 5.12
N ARG A 146 15.64 -23.88 5.47
CA ARG A 146 14.68 -24.88 5.98
C ARG A 146 14.09 -25.68 4.85
N THR A 147 13.82 -26.96 5.08
CA THR A 147 12.90 -27.75 4.24
C THR A 147 11.47 -27.20 4.37
N LEU A 148 10.58 -27.55 3.43
CA LEU A 148 9.17 -27.12 3.51
C LEU A 148 8.48 -27.54 4.82
N ASP A 149 8.78 -28.74 5.36
CA ASP A 149 8.24 -29.23 6.64
C ASP A 149 8.79 -28.47 7.86
N GLU A 150 10.08 -28.12 7.85
CA GLU A 150 10.70 -27.29 8.89
C GLU A 150 10.16 -25.85 8.86
N ALA A 151 9.91 -25.32 7.66
CA ALA A 151 9.33 -24.00 7.44
C ALA A 151 7.87 -23.93 7.92
N ALA A 152 7.05 -24.94 7.60
CA ALA A 152 5.69 -25.05 8.11
C ALA A 152 5.66 -25.09 9.65
N THR A 153 6.53 -25.89 10.27
CA THR A 153 6.67 -25.95 11.74
C THR A 153 7.10 -24.60 12.34
N ALA A 154 8.03 -23.90 11.69
CA ALA A 154 8.47 -22.58 12.15
C ALA A 154 7.33 -21.55 12.09
N LEU A 155 6.55 -21.56 11.00
CA LEU A 155 5.40 -20.68 10.81
C LEU A 155 4.27 -21.00 11.80
N GLU A 156 3.97 -22.28 12.02
CA GLU A 156 3.01 -22.76 13.03
C GLU A 156 3.39 -22.23 14.43
N ARG A 157 4.65 -22.41 14.85
CA ARG A 157 5.14 -21.95 16.14
C ARG A 157 5.03 -20.43 16.28
N ARG A 158 5.39 -19.68 15.24
CA ARG A 158 5.30 -18.21 15.24
C ARG A 158 3.84 -17.74 15.33
N GLN A 159 2.95 -18.34 14.54
CA GLN A 159 1.52 -18.02 14.59
C GLN A 159 0.92 -18.36 15.95
N ALA A 160 1.28 -19.50 16.54
CA ALA A 160 0.81 -19.91 17.86
C ALA A 160 1.27 -18.95 18.96
N ALA A 161 2.54 -18.52 18.93
CA ALA A 161 3.07 -17.55 19.88
C ALA A 161 2.33 -16.19 19.80
N LEU A 162 2.08 -15.70 18.57
CA LEU A 162 1.31 -14.47 18.38
C LEU A 162 -0.17 -14.63 18.75
N GLY A 163 -0.76 -15.81 18.49
CA GLY A 163 -2.12 -16.14 18.89
C GLY A 163 -2.29 -16.12 20.41
N ALA A 164 -1.42 -16.85 21.13
CA ALA A 164 -1.37 -16.87 22.58
C ALA A 164 -1.20 -15.46 23.16
N TRP A 165 -0.26 -14.69 22.60
CA TRP A 165 -0.04 -13.31 22.96
C TRP A 165 -1.28 -12.40 22.76
N MET A 166 -2.18 -12.72 21.84
CA MET A 166 -3.42 -11.97 21.61
C MET A 166 -4.61 -12.47 22.45
N THR A 167 -4.64 -13.75 22.84
CA THR A 167 -5.77 -14.36 23.56
C THR A 167 -5.62 -14.39 25.06
N GLU A 168 -4.40 -14.58 25.57
CA GLU A 168 -4.14 -14.86 26.99
C GLU A 168 -4.63 -13.70 27.89
N PRO A 169 -5.41 -13.98 28.95
CA PRO A 169 -5.82 -12.97 29.91
C PRO A 169 -4.61 -12.24 30.49
N GLY A 170 -4.61 -10.92 30.37
CA GLY A 170 -3.54 -10.08 30.90
C GLY A 170 -2.27 -10.03 30.05
N SER A 171 -2.22 -10.71 28.90
CA SER A 171 -1.13 -10.57 27.93
C SER A 171 -1.02 -9.12 27.46
N SER A 172 0.20 -8.72 27.08
CA SER A 172 0.42 -7.36 26.60
C SER A 172 -0.28 -7.11 25.25
N GLY A 173 -0.54 -8.14 24.44
CA GLY A 173 -1.26 -8.04 23.17
C GLY A 173 -2.75 -7.80 23.34
N LYS A 174 -3.40 -8.58 24.21
CA LYS A 174 -4.83 -8.40 24.53
C LYS A 174 -5.10 -7.03 25.14
N LYS A 175 -4.24 -6.60 26.07
CA LYS A 175 -4.28 -5.25 26.67
C LYS A 175 -4.15 -4.16 25.61
N ARG A 176 -3.26 -4.33 24.63
CA ARG A 176 -3.03 -3.34 23.58
C ARG A 176 -4.09 -3.31 22.49
N LEU A 177 -4.68 -4.46 22.16
CA LEU A 177 -5.87 -4.50 21.30
C LEU A 177 -6.99 -3.65 21.91
N ALA A 178 -7.18 -3.69 23.24
CA ALA A 178 -8.18 -2.89 23.93
C ALA A 178 -7.90 -1.37 23.90
N LEU A 179 -6.67 -0.94 23.59
CA LEU A 179 -6.32 0.48 23.45
C LEU A 179 -6.64 1.04 22.06
N LEU A 180 -6.99 0.19 21.09
CA LEU A 180 -7.29 0.65 19.73
C LEU A 180 -8.75 1.08 19.60
N ALA A 181 -8.98 2.22 18.95
CA ALA A 181 -10.32 2.65 18.58
C ALA A 181 -11.03 1.65 17.63
N ASP A 182 -10.27 0.92 16.80
CA ASP A 182 -10.77 -0.07 15.84
C ASP A 182 -10.68 -1.54 16.34
N ALA A 183 -10.53 -1.75 17.65
CA ALA A 183 -10.28 -3.07 18.25
C ALA A 183 -11.23 -4.18 17.78
N ALA A 184 -12.53 -3.88 17.67
CA ALA A 184 -13.54 -4.84 17.22
C ALA A 184 -13.34 -5.24 15.75
N ARG A 185 -13.16 -4.27 14.85
CA ARG A 185 -12.92 -4.53 13.42
C ARG A 185 -11.60 -5.28 13.21
N ARG A 186 -10.58 -4.95 14.02
CA ARG A 186 -9.25 -5.57 13.95
C ARG A 186 -9.26 -7.00 14.47
N ARG A 187 -10.07 -7.29 15.49
CA ARG A 187 -10.32 -8.63 16.01
C ARG A 187 -10.81 -9.58 14.91
N ASP A 188 -11.87 -9.22 14.20
CA ASP A 188 -12.45 -10.09 13.16
C ASP A 188 -11.41 -10.42 12.07
N ARG A 189 -10.58 -9.44 11.72
CA ARG A 189 -9.48 -9.58 10.74
C ARG A 189 -8.35 -10.48 11.22
N LEU A 190 -8.01 -10.39 12.50
CA LEU A 190 -7.00 -11.24 13.13
C LEU A 190 -7.48 -12.69 13.20
N GLU A 191 -8.73 -12.91 13.63
CA GLU A 191 -9.35 -14.24 13.68
C GLU A 191 -9.43 -14.89 12.30
N ASP A 192 -9.88 -14.14 11.28
CA ASP A 192 -9.92 -14.60 9.87
C ASP A 192 -8.52 -14.97 9.37
N SER A 193 -7.54 -14.08 9.53
CA SER A 193 -6.18 -14.34 9.08
C SER A 193 -5.55 -15.53 9.79
N ALA A 194 -5.76 -15.68 11.11
CA ALA A 194 -5.29 -16.84 11.87
C ALA A 194 -5.94 -18.14 11.41
N HIS A 195 -7.24 -18.12 11.11
CA HIS A 195 -7.96 -19.27 10.55
C HIS A 195 -7.33 -19.72 9.22
N TRP A 196 -7.10 -18.78 8.29
CA TRP A 196 -6.52 -19.11 6.97
C TRP A 196 -5.07 -19.59 7.05
N VAL A 197 -4.27 -19.07 7.99
CA VAL A 197 -2.94 -19.63 8.28
C VAL A 197 -3.06 -21.10 8.69
N ALA A 198 -3.90 -21.41 9.67
CA ALA A 198 -4.10 -22.78 10.16
C ALA A 198 -4.66 -23.70 9.07
N HIS A 199 -5.63 -23.22 8.28
CA HIS A 199 -6.23 -23.96 7.17
C HIS A 199 -5.19 -24.37 6.13
N HIS A 200 -4.37 -23.43 5.65
CA HIS A 200 -3.37 -23.72 4.62
C HIS A 200 -2.18 -24.55 5.14
N LEU A 201 -1.84 -24.43 6.42
CA LEU A 201 -0.88 -25.33 7.06
C LEU A 201 -1.45 -26.75 7.17
N ALA A 202 -2.72 -26.91 7.55
CA ALA A 202 -3.38 -28.21 7.57
C ALA A 202 -3.44 -28.85 6.16
N GLU A 203 -3.76 -28.03 5.14
CA GLU A 203 -3.71 -28.44 3.72
C GLU A 203 -2.31 -28.93 3.32
N PHE A 204 -1.25 -28.19 3.68
CA PHE A 204 0.14 -28.61 3.47
C PHE A 204 0.46 -29.94 4.16
N ARG A 205 0.00 -30.12 5.42
CA ARG A 205 0.26 -31.33 6.20
C ARG A 205 -0.51 -32.55 5.70
N ALA A 206 -1.66 -32.35 5.05
CA ALA A 206 -2.46 -33.42 4.46
C ALA A 206 -1.82 -34.05 3.21
N ALA A 207 -0.95 -33.32 2.50
CA ALA A 207 -0.18 -33.86 1.39
C ALA A 207 0.80 -34.95 1.86
N SER A 208 1.03 -35.97 1.03
CA SER A 208 1.99 -37.03 1.34
C SER A 208 3.44 -36.48 1.42
N PRO A 209 4.36 -37.14 2.15
CA PRO A 209 5.76 -36.72 2.19
C PRO A 209 6.44 -36.66 0.82
N GLU A 210 6.00 -37.48 -0.13
CA GLU A 210 6.52 -37.48 -1.51
C GLU A 210 5.99 -36.29 -2.31
N GLU A 211 4.71 -35.94 -2.16
CA GLU A 211 4.12 -34.74 -2.76
C GLU A 211 4.77 -33.48 -2.18
N ARG A 212 4.97 -33.42 -0.85
CA ARG A 212 5.64 -32.31 -0.17
C ARG A 212 7.09 -32.06 -0.60
N ARG A 213 7.75 -33.02 -1.26
CA ARG A 213 9.09 -32.83 -1.82
C ARG A 213 9.07 -32.18 -3.21
N ARG A 214 7.90 -32.03 -3.83
CA ARG A 214 7.72 -31.38 -5.14
C ARG A 214 7.45 -29.89 -4.95
N THR A 215 7.92 -29.06 -5.88
CA THR A 215 7.78 -27.60 -5.84
C THR A 215 6.32 -27.14 -5.78
N ASP A 216 5.40 -27.87 -6.41
CA ASP A 216 3.96 -27.52 -6.41
C ASP A 216 3.31 -27.68 -5.02
N ALA A 217 3.87 -28.50 -4.14
CA ALA A 217 3.38 -28.65 -2.77
C ALA A 217 3.78 -27.48 -1.85
N ALA A 218 4.59 -26.53 -2.33
CA ALA A 218 4.86 -25.30 -1.61
C ALA A 218 3.64 -24.36 -1.58
N ALA A 219 2.67 -24.51 -2.50
CA ALA A 219 1.59 -23.54 -2.68
C ALA A 219 0.70 -23.32 -1.42
N PRO A 220 0.31 -24.33 -0.64
CA PRO A 220 -0.40 -24.09 0.62
C PRO A 220 0.48 -23.35 1.64
N LEU A 221 1.78 -23.68 1.75
CA LEU A 221 2.69 -22.97 2.64
C LEU A 221 2.90 -21.51 2.19
N GLU A 222 3.03 -21.25 0.90
CA GLU A 222 3.07 -19.91 0.30
C GLU A 222 1.82 -19.08 0.69
N ARG A 223 0.62 -19.67 0.65
CA ARG A 223 -0.62 -19.02 1.12
C ARG A 223 -0.62 -18.80 2.62
N ALA A 224 -0.17 -19.77 3.42
CA ALA A 224 -0.06 -19.61 4.86
C ALA A 224 0.88 -18.44 5.22
N ILE A 225 2.01 -18.28 4.51
CA ILE A 225 2.90 -17.13 4.67
C ILE A 225 2.18 -15.81 4.37
N ALA A 226 1.39 -15.75 3.28
CA ALA A 226 0.65 -14.55 2.92
C ALA A 226 -0.33 -14.10 4.01
N TYR A 227 -1.09 -15.05 4.57
CA TYR A 227 -2.03 -14.79 5.66
C TYR A 227 -1.33 -14.51 6.98
N HIS A 228 -0.16 -15.12 7.24
CA HIS A 228 0.64 -14.81 8.43
C HIS A 228 1.15 -13.37 8.39
N LEU A 229 1.70 -12.93 7.25
CA LEU A 229 2.11 -11.54 7.03
C LEU A 229 0.92 -10.58 7.17
N THR A 230 -0.27 -10.99 6.70
CA THR A 230 -1.52 -10.22 6.88
C THR A 230 -1.92 -10.13 8.35
N TYR A 231 -1.80 -11.23 9.09
CA TYR A 231 -2.05 -11.27 10.53
C TYR A 231 -1.09 -10.32 11.28
N VAL A 232 0.20 -10.34 10.95
CA VAL A 232 1.21 -9.42 11.52
C VAL A 232 0.84 -7.96 11.24
N ASN A 233 0.40 -7.63 10.03
CA ASN A 233 -0.07 -6.30 9.66
C ASN A 233 -1.31 -5.84 10.47
N TYR A 234 -2.13 -6.80 10.93
CA TYR A 234 -3.31 -6.54 11.76
C TYR A 234 -3.03 -6.54 13.25
N LEU A 235 -1.81 -6.86 13.69
CA LEU A 235 -1.49 -6.79 15.11
C LEU A 235 -1.64 -5.36 15.64
N PRO A 236 -1.96 -5.19 16.94
CA PRO A 236 -2.05 -3.88 17.55
C PRO A 236 -0.79 -3.05 17.31
N PHE A 237 -0.97 -1.88 16.71
CA PHE A 237 0.08 -0.92 16.35
C PHE A 237 1.12 -1.41 15.33
N GLY A 238 0.93 -2.57 14.69
CA GLY A 238 1.76 -2.97 13.53
C GLY A 238 1.58 -1.99 12.37
N THR A 239 0.33 -1.55 12.17
CA THR A 239 -0.05 -0.50 11.23
C THR A 239 -1.05 0.45 11.89
N VAL A 240 -0.74 1.75 11.84
CA VAL A 240 -1.47 2.81 12.55
C VAL A 240 -2.15 3.75 11.53
N PRO A 241 -3.28 4.38 11.88
CA PRO A 241 -3.95 5.32 10.97
C PRO A 241 -2.97 6.41 10.57
N VAL A 242 -3.16 7.11 9.46
CA VAL A 242 -2.34 8.27 9.05
C VAL A 242 -3.04 9.58 9.42
N PRO A 243 -2.32 10.69 9.70
CA PRO A 243 -2.96 11.95 10.08
C PRO A 243 -3.71 12.58 8.91
N SER A 244 -3.14 12.45 7.70
CA SER A 244 -3.70 12.91 6.43
C SER A 244 -3.94 11.72 5.49
N SER A 245 -4.77 11.90 4.46
CA SER A 245 -5.13 10.86 3.49
C SER A 245 -3.93 10.27 2.72
N GLY A 246 -2.81 11.00 2.60
CA GLY A 246 -1.65 10.59 1.81
C GLY A 246 -0.73 9.54 2.45
N GLY A 247 -0.82 9.34 3.77
CA GLY A 247 0.05 8.45 4.53
C GLY A 247 1.54 8.80 4.55
N SER A 248 2.33 8.12 5.39
CA SER A 248 3.78 8.25 5.35
C SER A 248 4.28 7.66 4.03
N LYS A 249 4.83 8.51 3.17
CA LYS A 249 5.69 8.07 2.07
C LYS A 249 6.83 7.26 2.71
N GLY A 250 7.09 6.05 2.27
CA GLY A 250 8.16 5.17 2.79
C GLY A 250 9.57 5.67 2.46
N SER A 251 9.74 6.99 2.31
CA SER A 251 10.87 7.65 1.68
C SER A 251 12.16 7.24 2.38
N GLY A 252 13.00 6.51 1.64
CA GLY A 252 14.32 6.08 2.07
C GLY A 252 14.42 4.67 2.67
N GLU A 253 13.32 3.92 2.87
CA GLU A 253 13.38 2.54 3.38
C GLU A 253 14.34 1.67 2.53
N GLY A 254 14.23 1.77 1.21
CA GLY A 254 15.08 1.05 0.26
C GLY A 254 16.57 1.40 0.41
N SER A 255 16.88 2.69 0.59
CA SER A 255 18.25 3.19 0.74
C SER A 255 18.90 2.72 2.04
N TYR A 256 18.18 2.80 3.17
CA TYR A 256 18.68 2.28 4.45
C TYR A 256 18.83 0.77 4.42
N ARG A 257 17.84 0.07 3.84
CA ARG A 257 17.90 -1.37 3.65
C ARG A 257 19.13 -1.79 2.82
N LYS A 258 19.51 -1.03 1.78
CA LYS A 258 20.74 -1.26 0.99
C LYS A 258 21.99 -1.35 1.84
N VAL A 259 22.18 -0.38 2.75
CA VAL A 259 23.35 -0.32 3.63
C VAL A 259 23.46 -1.58 4.50
N LEU A 260 22.34 -2.05 5.04
CA LEU A 260 22.32 -3.27 5.87
C LEU A 260 22.63 -4.51 5.05
N LEU A 261 21.99 -4.58 3.90
CA LEU A 261 22.10 -5.68 2.96
C LEU A 261 23.52 -5.85 2.39
N ASP A 262 24.28 -4.77 2.22
CA ASP A 262 25.70 -4.84 1.84
C ASP A 262 26.59 -5.44 2.93
N ILE A 263 26.22 -5.27 4.20
CA ILE A 263 26.89 -5.90 5.35
C ILE A 263 26.49 -7.37 5.48
N GLU A 264 25.22 -7.69 5.24
CA GLU A 264 24.74 -9.07 5.32
C GLU A 264 25.37 -9.96 4.24
N ALA A 265 25.58 -9.44 3.03
CA ALA A 265 26.09 -10.18 1.88
C ALA A 265 27.19 -9.42 1.12
N PRO A 266 28.39 -9.22 1.73
CA PRO A 266 29.46 -8.44 1.13
C PRO A 266 29.97 -9.09 -0.17
N GLY A 267 30.26 -8.27 -1.19
CA GLY A 267 30.86 -8.72 -2.45
C GLY A 267 29.88 -9.31 -3.48
N THR A 268 28.58 -9.31 -3.19
CA THR A 268 27.54 -9.75 -4.15
C THR A 268 27.25 -8.73 -5.25
N GLY A 269 27.84 -7.53 -5.19
CA GLY A 269 27.73 -6.51 -6.24
C GLY A 269 26.27 -6.19 -6.57
N ILE A 270 25.43 -6.13 -5.52
CA ILE A 270 23.98 -6.05 -5.69
C ILE A 270 23.62 -4.64 -6.11
N ASP A 271 23.43 -4.50 -7.42
CA ASP A 271 22.56 -3.49 -7.98
C ASP A 271 21.16 -3.80 -7.46
N LEU A 272 20.77 -3.18 -6.34
CA LEU A 272 19.36 -3.05 -6.01
C LEU A 272 18.79 -2.28 -7.18
N GLY A 273 18.25 -3.01 -8.17
CA GLY A 273 17.88 -2.45 -9.47
C GLY A 273 17.23 -1.09 -9.28
N ALA A 274 17.71 -0.13 -10.08
CA ALA A 274 17.28 1.26 -10.17
C ALA A 274 16.00 1.51 -9.38
N GLU A 275 16.16 2.24 -8.27
CA GLU A 275 15.13 2.79 -7.40
C GLU A 275 13.73 2.49 -7.94
N VAL A 276 13.06 1.49 -7.36
CA VAL A 276 11.60 1.55 -7.33
C VAL A 276 11.33 2.76 -6.45
N ASP A 277 11.39 3.96 -7.06
CA ASP A 277 10.87 5.18 -6.48
C ASP A 277 9.50 4.80 -5.92
N ASP A 278 9.30 5.18 -4.66
CA ASP A 278 8.11 4.86 -3.89
C ASP A 278 6.90 5.04 -4.80
N PHE A 279 6.25 3.92 -5.12
CA PHE A 279 5.08 3.86 -5.99
C PHE A 279 4.09 4.94 -5.56
N GLU A 280 4.09 6.07 -6.28
CA GLU A 280 3.24 7.23 -6.02
C GLU A 280 1.80 6.80 -6.26
N ALA A 281 1.16 6.32 -5.21
CA ALA A 281 -0.26 6.01 -5.21
C ALA A 281 -1.05 7.32 -5.06
N GLU A 282 -0.98 8.20 -6.05
CA GLU A 282 -2.01 9.22 -6.26
C GLU A 282 -3.25 8.51 -6.83
N ALA A 283 -3.94 7.80 -5.94
CA ALA A 283 -5.30 7.35 -6.18
C ALA A 283 -6.27 8.50 -5.88
N GLU A 284 -6.29 9.53 -6.74
CA GLU A 284 -7.52 10.26 -6.99
C GLU A 284 -8.39 9.37 -7.88
N VAL A 285 -8.91 8.29 -7.30
CA VAL A 285 -10.10 7.66 -7.86
C VAL A 285 -11.26 8.42 -7.24
N GLU A 286 -11.75 9.44 -7.95
CA GLU A 286 -13.15 9.81 -7.87
C GLU A 286 -13.95 8.57 -8.31
N GLU A 287 -14.13 7.60 -7.41
CA GLU A 287 -15.24 6.67 -7.54
C GLU A 287 -16.48 7.49 -7.22
N GLU A 288 -17.05 8.07 -8.26
CA GLU A 288 -18.47 8.43 -8.35
C GLU A 288 -19.24 7.11 -8.17
N PHE A 289 -19.35 6.69 -6.91
CA PHE A 289 -20.24 5.64 -6.47
C PHE A 289 -21.62 6.28 -6.40
N ASP A 290 -22.35 6.22 -7.52
CA ASP A 290 -23.79 6.42 -7.58
C ASP A 290 -24.47 5.30 -6.78
N GLY A 291 -24.41 5.44 -5.46
CA GLY A 291 -25.30 4.77 -4.54
C GLY A 291 -26.59 5.56 -4.48
N ASP A 292 -27.52 5.23 -5.37
CA ASP A 292 -28.95 5.52 -5.20
C ASP A 292 -29.42 4.84 -3.89
N ASP A 293 -29.25 5.53 -2.77
CA ASP A 293 -30.03 5.31 -1.56
C ASP A 293 -30.96 6.52 -1.40
N ASP A 294 -32.18 6.33 -1.89
CA ASP A 294 -33.34 7.20 -1.72
C ASP A 294 -33.60 7.51 -0.24
N GLU A 295 -33.31 8.73 0.21
CA GLU A 295 -34.03 9.39 1.30
C GLU A 295 -34.44 10.81 0.88
N ASP A 296 -35.52 10.88 0.08
CA ASP A 296 -36.41 12.04 0.06
C ASP A 296 -37.10 12.16 1.44
N ASP A 297 -37.08 13.33 2.07
CA ASP A 297 -38.04 14.37 1.71
C ASP A 297 -37.90 15.65 2.56
N THR A 298 -38.13 16.74 1.84
CA THR A 298 -38.48 18.14 2.10
C THR A 298 -39.06 18.53 3.48
N GLY A 299 -39.02 19.80 3.91
CA GLY A 299 -38.56 21.04 3.28
C GLY A 299 -39.23 22.28 3.90
N SER A 300 -38.93 23.44 3.28
CA SER A 300 -39.71 24.71 3.28
C SER A 300 -39.67 25.57 4.55
N SER A 301 -39.62 26.92 4.55
CA SER A 301 -39.77 27.97 3.52
C SER A 301 -39.11 29.28 4.04
N SER A 302 -38.31 30.03 3.26
CA SER A 302 -38.67 31.25 2.50
C SER A 302 -39.49 32.32 3.24
N VAL A 303 -38.95 33.56 3.43
CA VAL A 303 -39.55 34.87 3.03
C VAL A 303 -38.55 36.06 3.02
N PHE A 304 -38.36 36.67 1.85
CA PHE A 304 -38.24 38.11 1.44
C PHE A 304 -37.13 39.13 1.87
N ALA A 305 -36.46 39.62 0.80
CA ALA A 305 -36.27 41.00 0.31
C ALA A 305 -35.25 42.01 0.93
N SER A 306 -34.18 42.22 0.14
CA SER A 306 -33.58 43.47 -0.38
C SER A 306 -33.56 44.75 0.47
N SER A 307 -32.36 45.25 0.79
CA SER A 307 -31.93 46.62 0.44
C SER A 307 -30.44 46.86 0.76
N SER A 308 -29.84 47.70 -0.08
CA SER A 308 -28.45 48.15 -0.16
C SER A 308 -28.03 49.14 0.95
N SER A 309 -26.80 49.00 1.47
CA SER A 309 -25.88 50.14 1.69
C SER A 309 -24.50 49.68 2.17
N SER A 310 -23.48 50.26 1.53
CA SER A 310 -22.06 50.33 1.88
C SER A 310 -21.73 50.56 3.35
N SER A 311 -20.70 49.89 3.88
CA SER A 311 -19.47 50.51 4.40
C SER A 311 -18.57 49.53 5.19
N SER A 312 -17.29 49.54 4.79
CA SER A 312 -16.05 49.42 5.58
C SER A 312 -15.85 48.35 6.69
N SER A 313 -14.68 47.71 6.55
CA SER A 313 -13.72 47.32 7.61
C SER A 313 -14.05 46.12 8.50
N SER A 314 -13.43 44.97 8.20
CA SER A 314 -12.23 44.48 8.91
C SER A 314 -12.04 43.00 8.57
N SER A 315 -11.13 42.72 7.64
CA SER A 315 -10.70 41.37 7.30
C SER A 315 -9.84 40.82 8.44
N SER A 316 -10.46 40.04 9.32
CA SER A 316 -9.73 39.11 10.20
C SER A 316 -9.51 37.83 9.38
N SER A 317 -8.41 37.79 8.63
CA SER A 317 -7.89 36.57 8.03
C SER A 317 -7.50 35.60 9.15
N SER A 318 -8.33 34.59 9.39
CA SER A 318 -7.86 33.37 10.05
C SER A 318 -6.99 32.64 9.04
N GLU A 319 -5.69 32.89 9.12
CA GLU A 319 -4.66 32.05 8.52
C GLU A 319 -4.76 30.68 9.17
N ASP A 320 -5.56 29.79 8.60
CA ASP A 320 -5.30 28.36 8.69
C ASP A 320 -4.01 28.15 7.89
N ALA A 321 -2.89 28.26 8.61
CA ALA A 321 -1.58 27.92 8.07
C ALA A 321 -1.63 26.44 7.70
N GLU A 322 -1.86 26.16 6.42
CA GLU A 322 -1.43 24.91 5.80
C GLU A 322 0.06 24.78 6.13
N LEU A 323 0.37 23.95 7.13
CA LEU A 323 1.73 23.55 7.44
C LEU A 323 2.28 22.95 6.16
N GLU A 324 3.14 23.71 5.47
CA GLU A 324 3.85 23.19 4.30
C GLU A 324 4.44 21.82 4.66
N PRO A 325 4.20 20.79 3.83
CA PRO A 325 4.73 19.46 4.11
C PRO A 325 6.24 19.60 4.31
N GLU A 326 6.75 19.05 5.42
CA GLU A 326 8.16 19.15 5.75
C GLU A 326 9.01 18.75 4.53
N PRO A 327 10.11 19.48 4.24
CA PRO A 327 11.00 19.07 3.16
C PRO A 327 11.47 17.65 3.45
N GLU A 328 11.12 16.72 2.56
CA GLU A 328 11.56 15.33 2.65
C GLU A 328 13.09 15.33 2.83
N VAL A 329 13.55 14.98 4.03
CA VAL A 329 14.97 14.88 4.33
C VAL A 329 15.50 13.70 3.53
N ARG A 330 16.11 14.00 2.38
CA ARG A 330 16.75 12.98 1.55
C ARG A 330 17.66 12.12 2.43
N PRO A 331 17.59 10.79 2.33
CA PRO A 331 18.36 9.90 3.18
C PRO A 331 19.85 10.23 3.03
N ASP A 332 20.51 10.56 4.14
CA ASP A 332 21.96 10.77 4.14
C ASP A 332 22.65 9.43 3.84
N PRO A 333 23.28 9.26 2.67
CA PRO A 333 23.98 8.02 2.33
C PRO A 333 25.19 7.77 3.24
N ALA A 334 25.64 8.76 4.02
CA ALA A 334 26.65 8.60 5.07
C ALA A 334 26.07 8.05 6.38
N ALA A 335 24.76 7.83 6.49
CA ALA A 335 24.14 7.20 7.65
C ALA A 335 24.73 5.79 7.85
N GLY A 336 25.56 5.64 8.88
CA GLY A 336 26.15 4.34 9.22
C GLY A 336 25.08 3.29 9.53
N PRO A 337 25.45 2.00 9.57
CA PRO A 337 24.50 0.89 9.67
C PRO A 337 23.59 0.94 10.91
N ARG A 338 24.05 1.58 11.99
CA ARG A 338 23.23 1.80 13.19
C ARG A 338 22.04 2.73 12.92
N GLU A 339 22.26 3.82 12.18
CA GLU A 339 21.20 4.75 11.81
C GLU A 339 20.26 4.10 10.80
N ALA A 340 20.81 3.37 9.81
CA ALA A 340 20.00 2.62 8.85
C ALA A 340 19.05 1.62 9.55
N LEU A 341 19.50 0.91 10.60
CA LEU A 341 18.62 0.06 11.41
C LEU A 341 17.49 0.85 12.07
N TRP A 342 17.79 1.99 12.72
CA TRP A 342 16.76 2.82 13.36
C TRP A 342 15.80 3.47 12.36
N ARG A 343 16.22 3.72 11.13
CA ARG A 343 15.37 4.27 10.07
C ARG A 343 14.39 3.27 9.47
N LEU A 344 14.53 1.99 9.81
CA LEU A 344 13.49 0.98 9.60
C LEU A 344 12.41 0.99 10.71
N PHE A 345 12.39 2.02 11.57
CA PHE A 345 11.36 2.26 12.57
C PHE A 345 10.77 3.67 12.42
N SER A 346 9.45 3.76 12.30
CA SER A 346 8.75 5.05 12.29
C SER A 346 8.47 5.51 13.72
N PHE A 347 9.37 6.33 14.26
CA PHE A 347 9.17 6.95 15.58
C PHE A 347 7.92 7.83 15.61
N GLU A 348 7.57 8.49 14.51
CA GLU A 348 6.36 9.32 14.45
C GLU A 348 5.11 8.47 14.61
N ALA A 349 4.99 7.40 13.81
CA ALA A 349 3.90 6.45 13.92
C ALA A 349 3.83 5.84 15.33
N ALA A 350 4.98 5.49 15.92
CA ALA A 350 5.06 4.91 17.25
C ALA A 350 4.63 5.89 18.37
N LEU A 351 5.09 7.14 18.32
CA LEU A 351 4.72 8.17 19.29
C LEU A 351 3.22 8.49 19.23
N ARG A 352 2.69 8.57 18.02
CA ARG A 352 1.25 8.79 17.77
C ARG A 352 0.41 7.61 18.23
N ALA A 353 0.82 6.39 17.89
CA ALA A 353 0.19 5.16 18.37
C ALA A 353 0.14 5.07 19.89
N ALA A 354 1.21 5.49 20.55
CA ALA A 354 1.32 5.52 22.00
C ALA A 354 0.61 6.72 22.65
N ARG A 355 0.03 7.65 21.86
CA ARG A 355 -0.55 8.91 22.34
C ARG A 355 0.40 9.67 23.26
N THR A 356 1.70 9.74 22.92
CA THR A 356 2.71 10.34 23.80
C THR A 356 2.46 11.80 24.12
N ALA A 357 1.77 12.53 23.25
CA ALA A 357 1.35 13.91 23.54
C ALA A 357 0.49 13.99 24.82
N ALA A 358 -0.48 13.09 24.99
CA ALA A 358 -1.30 13.03 26.20
C ALA A 358 -0.48 12.65 27.45
N ALA A 359 0.54 11.78 27.28
CA ALA A 359 1.43 11.40 28.38
C ALA A 359 2.39 12.53 28.81
N LEU A 360 2.83 13.38 27.87
CA LEU A 360 3.77 14.47 28.12
C LEU A 360 3.09 15.78 28.48
N GLU A 361 1.88 16.02 27.98
CA GLU A 361 1.10 17.25 28.18
C GLU A 361 -0.32 16.95 28.71
N PRO A 362 -0.45 16.47 29.96
CA PRO A 362 -1.76 16.26 30.60
C PRO A 362 -2.54 17.58 30.81
N GLN A 363 -1.90 18.73 30.58
CA GLN A 363 -2.56 20.04 30.66
C GLN A 363 -3.64 20.22 29.60
N THR A 364 -3.56 19.52 28.47
CA THR A 364 -4.64 19.50 27.45
C THR A 364 -5.94 18.96 28.05
N ASP A 365 -5.84 17.95 28.92
CA ASP A 365 -6.98 17.37 29.64
C ASP A 365 -7.49 18.31 30.74
N SER A 366 -6.59 19.10 31.34
CA SER A 366 -6.98 20.18 32.26
C SER A 366 -7.74 21.32 31.54
N ARG A 367 -7.45 21.56 30.26
CA ARG A 367 -8.17 22.53 29.42
C ARG A 367 -9.55 22.01 29.05
N VAL A 368 -9.71 20.72 28.76
CA VAL A 368 -11.02 20.09 28.51
C VAL A 368 -11.85 20.06 29.79
N SER A 369 -11.30 19.54 30.89
CA SER A 369 -11.97 19.46 32.19
C SER A 369 -12.31 20.86 32.74
N GLY A 370 -11.40 21.82 32.59
CA GLY A 370 -11.62 23.22 32.97
C GLY A 370 -12.62 23.92 32.06
N GLY A 371 -12.64 23.60 30.76
CA GLY A 371 -13.65 24.06 29.80
C GLY A 371 -15.04 23.51 30.14
N HIS A 372 -15.14 22.22 30.45
CA HIS A 372 -16.37 21.58 30.90
C HIS A 372 -16.89 22.18 32.22
N THR A 373 -16.02 22.37 33.22
CA THR A 373 -16.41 23.01 34.49
C THR A 373 -16.96 24.43 34.27
N LYS A 374 -16.38 25.18 33.33
CA LYS A 374 -16.92 26.50 32.93
C LYS A 374 -18.26 26.37 32.22
N LEU A 375 -18.41 25.38 31.34
CA LEU A 375 -19.65 25.10 30.63
C LEU A 375 -20.78 24.71 31.60
N GLU A 376 -20.52 23.86 32.59
CA GLU A 376 -21.49 23.47 33.63
C GLU A 376 -21.99 24.68 34.42
N ARG A 377 -21.08 25.55 34.88
CA ARG A 377 -21.46 26.80 35.56
C ARG A 377 -22.29 27.71 34.66
N LEU A 378 -21.90 27.82 33.39
CA LEU A 378 -22.62 28.62 32.40
C LEU A 378 -24.03 28.07 32.14
N LEU A 379 -24.20 26.75 32.08
CA LEU A 379 -25.50 26.11 31.91
C LEU A 379 -26.40 26.33 33.12
N ASP A 380 -25.85 26.22 34.33
CA ASP A 380 -26.60 26.47 35.56
C ASP A 380 -27.05 27.95 35.65
N ASP A 381 -26.15 28.89 35.28
CA ASP A 381 -26.48 30.31 35.19
C ASP A 381 -27.56 30.59 34.12
N LEU A 382 -27.48 29.95 32.95
CA LEU A 382 -28.48 30.07 31.89
C LEU A 382 -29.85 29.52 32.32
N LEU A 383 -29.88 28.35 32.96
CA LEU A 383 -31.10 27.75 33.50
C LEU A 383 -31.72 28.65 34.58
N GLN A 384 -30.88 29.27 35.43
CA GLN A 384 -31.33 30.24 36.42
C GLN A 384 -31.94 31.50 35.78
N GLN A 385 -31.33 32.04 34.72
CA GLN A 385 -31.90 33.16 33.97
C GLN A 385 -33.18 32.80 33.22
N LEU A 386 -33.28 31.57 32.73
CA LEU A 386 -34.47 31.03 32.09
C LEU A 386 -35.65 30.97 33.07
N ASP A 387 -35.41 30.51 34.30
CA ASP A 387 -36.41 30.48 35.38
C ASP A 387 -36.84 31.89 35.82
N ARG A 388 -35.93 32.86 35.72
CA ARG A 388 -36.20 34.28 36.02
C ARG A 388 -36.92 35.03 34.88
N SER A 389 -37.04 34.43 33.69
CA SER A 389 -37.73 35.05 32.55
C SER A 389 -39.19 35.36 32.88
N PRO A 390 -39.74 36.55 32.55
CA PRO A 390 -41.06 36.99 33.02
C PRO A 390 -42.22 36.01 32.76
N LYS A 391 -42.26 35.39 31.57
CA LYS A 391 -43.32 34.43 31.20
C LYS A 391 -43.16 33.09 31.91
N VAL A 392 -41.92 32.58 32.02
CA VAL A 392 -41.58 31.33 32.71
C VAL A 392 -41.83 31.46 34.22
N LYS A 393 -41.38 32.56 34.83
CA LYS A 393 -41.57 32.86 36.25
C LYS A 393 -43.06 32.89 36.62
N ARG A 394 -43.90 33.56 35.82
CA ARG A 394 -45.36 33.57 36.01
C ARG A 394 -45.98 32.17 35.91
N ALA A 395 -45.50 31.35 34.97
CA ALA A 395 -45.96 29.96 34.84
C ALA A 395 -45.55 29.10 36.04
N LEU A 396 -44.30 29.21 36.50
CA LEU A 396 -43.80 28.48 37.67
C LEU A 396 -44.46 28.94 38.98
N GLN A 397 -44.79 30.23 39.12
CA GLN A 397 -45.56 30.77 40.25
C GLN A 397 -46.99 30.19 40.30
N ARG A 398 -47.64 30.01 39.13
CA ARG A 398 -48.95 29.34 39.05
C ARG A 398 -48.88 27.86 39.45
N GLN A 399 -47.70 27.24 39.35
CA GLN A 399 -47.42 25.88 39.81
C GLN A 399 -46.98 25.83 41.28
N GLY A 400 -47.03 26.95 42.03
CA GLY A 400 -46.72 27.00 43.45
C GLY A 400 -45.23 27.13 43.79
N ARG A 401 -44.33 27.38 42.82
CA ARG A 401 -42.92 27.66 43.12
C ARG A 401 -42.75 29.10 43.64
N THR A 402 -42.15 29.23 44.83
CA THR A 402 -41.78 30.51 45.43
C THR A 402 -40.41 30.95 44.96
N PHE A 403 -40.29 32.19 44.50
CA PHE A 403 -39.02 32.82 44.12
C PHE A 403 -38.61 33.83 45.19
N GLY A 404 -37.31 33.96 45.47
CA GLY A 404 -36.79 34.91 46.45
C GLY A 404 -37.11 36.38 46.09
N PRO A 405 -37.16 37.28 47.08
CA PRO A 405 -37.33 38.70 46.84
C PRO A 405 -36.08 39.25 46.11
N GLU A 406 -36.32 40.04 45.05
CA GLU A 406 -35.32 40.79 44.26
C GLU A 406 -34.49 40.08 43.16
N GLU A 407 -34.80 38.85 42.77
CA GLU A 407 -34.15 38.29 41.57
C GLU A 407 -34.86 38.76 40.28
N LYS A 408 -34.38 39.89 39.73
CA LYS A 408 -34.76 40.39 38.41
C LYS A 408 -33.92 39.74 37.32
N TYR A 409 -34.53 39.51 36.15
CA TYR A 409 -33.82 39.16 34.92
C TYR A 409 -32.82 40.28 34.59
N GLN A 410 -31.55 39.92 34.32
CA GLN A 410 -30.48 40.88 34.05
C GLN A 410 -29.94 40.69 32.62
N PRO A 411 -30.29 41.57 31.66
CA PRO A 411 -29.84 41.47 30.27
C PRO A 411 -28.31 41.41 30.14
N GLU A 412 -27.59 42.21 30.93
CA GLU A 412 -26.11 42.27 30.94
C GLU A 412 -25.46 40.92 31.33
N VAL A 413 -26.12 40.16 32.22
CA VAL A 413 -25.68 38.82 32.58
C VAL A 413 -25.85 37.86 31.41
N VAL A 414 -26.95 37.96 30.66
CA VAL A 414 -27.20 37.11 29.49
C VAL A 414 -26.23 37.41 28.35
N GLU A 415 -25.89 38.68 28.10
CA GLU A 415 -24.85 39.05 27.13
C GLU A 415 -23.46 38.51 27.50
N ARG A 416 -23.12 38.50 28.79
CA ARG A 416 -21.88 37.86 29.27
C ARG A 416 -21.93 36.34 29.02
N LEU A 417 -23.01 35.68 29.41
CA LEU A 417 -23.20 34.24 29.19
C LEU A 417 -23.14 33.86 27.71
N GLN A 418 -23.69 34.69 26.82
CA GLN A 418 -23.59 34.48 25.38
C GLN A 418 -22.14 34.53 24.88
N ARG A 419 -21.35 35.52 25.31
CA ARG A 419 -19.92 35.62 24.95
C ARG A 419 -19.13 34.42 25.46
N ASP A 420 -19.39 33.99 26.68
CA ASP A 420 -18.72 32.84 27.29
C ASP A 420 -19.11 31.52 26.58
N ALA A 421 -20.38 31.36 26.20
CA ALA A 421 -20.86 30.20 25.47
C ALA A 421 -20.27 30.11 24.05
N LYS A 422 -20.20 31.25 23.34
CA LYS A 422 -19.53 31.34 22.05
C LYS A 422 -18.04 30.97 22.17
N ARG A 423 -17.34 31.53 23.16
CA ARG A 423 -15.92 31.23 23.40
C ARG A 423 -15.68 29.74 23.68
N LEU A 424 -16.55 29.10 24.45
CA LEU A 424 -16.47 27.66 24.71
C LEU A 424 -16.80 26.83 23.47
N THR A 425 -17.76 27.26 22.64
CA THR A 425 -18.06 26.62 21.35
C THR A 425 -16.86 26.67 20.41
N ASP A 426 -16.21 27.83 20.31
CA ASP A 426 -14.99 28.02 19.53
C ASP A 426 -13.82 27.21 20.11
N GLN A 427 -13.72 27.11 21.45
CA GLN A 427 -12.71 26.30 22.13
C GLN A 427 -12.81 24.81 21.80
N PHE A 428 -14.01 24.27 21.61
CA PHE A 428 -14.25 22.85 21.30
C PHE A 428 -14.42 22.58 19.80
N LYS A 429 -14.13 23.57 18.94
CA LYS A 429 -14.24 23.42 17.48
C LYS A 429 -13.02 22.67 16.92
N GLY A 430 -13.25 21.72 16.01
CA GLY A 430 -12.20 21.04 15.25
C GLY A 430 -11.75 19.70 15.80
N ASP A 431 -12.26 19.26 16.96
CA ASP A 431 -11.93 17.97 17.54
C ASP A 431 -13.18 17.07 17.60
N ASN A 432 -13.17 15.98 16.83
CA ASN A 432 -14.28 15.03 16.76
C ASN A 432 -14.45 14.26 18.08
N GLU A 433 -13.39 14.12 18.89
CA GLU A 433 -13.49 13.47 20.22
C GLU A 433 -14.28 14.33 21.23
N LEU A 434 -14.44 15.63 20.95
CA LEU A 434 -15.15 16.58 21.82
C LEU A 434 -16.56 16.92 21.30
N ASP A 435 -17.12 16.11 20.41
CA ASP A 435 -18.38 16.42 19.74
C ASP A 435 -19.56 16.66 20.69
N HIS A 436 -19.66 15.88 21.78
CA HIS A 436 -20.70 16.09 22.79
C HIS A 436 -20.50 17.39 23.58
N LEU A 437 -19.25 17.77 23.87
CA LEU A 437 -18.92 19.06 24.50
C LEU A 437 -19.21 20.22 23.56
N ARG A 438 -18.90 20.06 22.27
CA ARG A 438 -19.22 21.02 21.20
C ARG A 438 -20.74 21.21 21.05
N GLN A 439 -21.50 20.12 21.00
CA GLN A 439 -22.97 20.16 20.92
C GLN A 439 -23.59 20.81 22.16
N LEU A 440 -23.07 20.51 23.35
CA LEU A 440 -23.52 21.13 24.60
C LEU A 440 -23.21 22.63 24.63
N ALA A 441 -22.00 23.04 24.24
CA ALA A 441 -21.60 24.45 24.15
C ALA A 441 -22.44 25.23 23.11
N SER A 442 -22.70 24.64 21.94
CA SER A 442 -23.55 25.22 20.90
C SER A 442 -25.01 25.38 21.36
N THR A 443 -25.52 24.41 22.12
CA THR A 443 -26.85 24.47 22.74
C THR A 443 -26.92 25.61 23.76
N ALA A 444 -25.86 25.79 24.56
CA ALA A 444 -25.75 26.88 25.52
C ALA A 444 -25.72 28.26 24.82
N ASP A 445 -24.95 28.40 23.74
CA ASP A 445 -24.89 29.64 22.93
C ASP A 445 -26.25 29.98 22.31
N SER A 446 -26.94 28.97 21.77
CA SER A 446 -28.29 29.15 21.20
C SER A 446 -29.31 29.57 22.28
N THR A 447 -29.25 28.96 23.46
CA THR A 447 -30.11 29.32 24.60
C THR A 447 -29.85 30.75 25.08
N ALA A 448 -28.58 31.16 25.16
CA ALA A 448 -28.19 32.51 25.54
C ALA A 448 -28.67 33.56 24.52
N LYS A 449 -28.55 33.28 23.22
CA LYS A 449 -29.08 34.12 22.13
C LYS A 449 -30.59 34.29 22.21
N ASP A 450 -31.32 33.23 22.51
CA ASP A 450 -32.78 33.29 22.65
C ASP A 450 -33.20 34.10 23.88
N LEU A 451 -32.49 33.96 25.01
CA LEU A 451 -32.70 34.79 26.20
C LEU A 451 -32.44 36.26 25.89
N ALA A 452 -31.33 36.59 25.23
CA ALA A 452 -30.99 37.95 24.87
C ALA A 452 -32.05 38.58 23.95
N ARG A 453 -32.48 37.85 22.91
CA ARG A 453 -33.52 38.31 21.96
C ARG A 453 -34.86 38.57 22.63
N ASN A 454 -35.21 37.80 23.66
CA ASN A 454 -36.50 37.88 24.34
C ASN A 454 -36.41 38.53 25.73
N ALA A 455 -35.37 39.33 25.99
CA ALA A 455 -35.09 39.94 27.28
C ALA A 455 -36.26 40.77 27.85
N ILE A 456 -36.99 41.48 26.98
CA ILE A 456 -38.07 42.41 27.35
C ILE A 456 -39.41 41.67 27.46
N GLU A 457 -39.74 40.83 26.48
CA GLU A 457 -41.05 40.17 26.39
C GLU A 457 -41.13 38.84 27.15
N GLY A 458 -39.99 38.26 27.50
CA GLY A 458 -39.85 36.94 28.10
C GLY A 458 -39.99 35.79 27.09
N ILE A 459 -39.25 34.71 27.32
CA ILE A 459 -39.26 33.50 26.48
C ILE A 459 -40.57 32.73 26.67
N PRO A 460 -41.20 32.19 25.61
CA PRO A 460 -42.33 31.27 25.73
C PRO A 460 -41.99 30.02 26.58
N VAL A 461 -42.92 29.58 27.42
CA VAL A 461 -42.70 28.43 28.32
C VAL A 461 -42.29 27.17 27.55
N ALA A 462 -42.88 26.94 26.37
CA ALA A 462 -42.56 25.80 25.52
C ALA A 462 -41.09 25.82 25.01
N ASP A 463 -40.56 26.99 24.68
CA ASP A 463 -39.17 27.16 24.24
C ASP A 463 -38.20 27.00 25.42
N ALA A 464 -38.57 27.51 26.60
CA ALA A 464 -37.82 27.28 27.82
C ALA A 464 -37.74 25.78 28.16
N GLU A 465 -38.85 25.05 28.07
CA GLU A 465 -38.86 23.60 28.26
C GLU A 465 -38.06 22.85 27.19
N ARG A 466 -38.11 23.30 25.93
CA ARG A 466 -37.27 22.77 24.85
C ARG A 466 -35.79 22.92 25.18
N TRP A 467 -35.35 24.10 25.60
CA TRP A 467 -33.95 24.33 25.98
C TRP A 467 -33.52 23.50 27.19
N ARG A 468 -34.36 23.40 28.23
CA ARG A 468 -34.10 22.51 29.38
C ARG A 468 -33.90 21.05 28.94
N ARG A 469 -34.77 20.56 28.04
CA ARG A 469 -34.64 19.21 27.49
C ARG A 469 -33.35 19.04 26.69
N MET A 470 -33.03 19.96 25.79
CA MET A 470 -31.79 19.89 24.99
C MET A 470 -30.53 19.94 25.85
N ILE A 471 -30.46 20.85 26.83
CA ILE A 471 -29.35 20.92 27.78
C ILE A 471 -29.23 19.58 28.54
N GLY A 472 -30.35 19.05 29.06
CA GLY A 472 -30.37 17.76 29.75
C GLY A 472 -29.90 16.59 28.88
N THR A 473 -30.26 16.57 27.59
CA THR A 473 -29.85 15.53 26.63
C THR A 473 -28.33 15.46 26.45
N TYR A 474 -27.65 16.61 26.40
CA TYR A 474 -26.22 16.66 26.11
C TYR A 474 -25.34 16.73 27.37
N ARG A 475 -25.88 17.13 28.52
CA ARG A 475 -25.13 17.29 29.78
C ARG A 475 -24.52 15.99 30.28
N THR A 476 -25.31 14.92 30.37
CA THR A 476 -24.80 13.61 30.86
C THR A 476 -23.78 12.98 29.90
N PRO A 477 -24.00 12.92 28.58
CA PRO A 477 -22.97 12.45 27.65
C PRO A 477 -21.68 13.28 27.69
N ALA A 478 -21.76 14.60 27.84
CA ALA A 478 -20.57 15.45 27.95
C ALA A 478 -19.77 15.17 29.23
N GLN A 479 -20.43 14.94 30.37
CA GLN A 479 -19.77 14.52 31.60
C GLN A 479 -19.07 13.16 31.43
N VAL A 480 -19.72 12.19 30.78
CA VAL A 480 -19.10 10.88 30.49
C VAL A 480 -17.83 11.06 29.63
N VAL A 481 -17.87 11.90 28.60
CA VAL A 481 -16.68 12.21 27.78
C VAL A 481 -15.56 12.82 28.63
N VAL A 482 -15.89 13.70 29.56
CA VAL A 482 -14.89 14.35 30.43
C VAL A 482 -14.31 13.35 31.44
N ASP A 483 -15.13 12.49 32.03
CA ASP A 483 -14.69 11.42 32.91
C ASP A 483 -13.79 10.43 32.14
N ASP A 484 -14.17 10.04 30.92
CA ASP A 484 -13.40 9.17 30.04
C ASP A 484 -12.04 9.81 29.68
N ILE A 485 -12.00 11.12 29.40
CA ILE A 485 -10.76 11.86 29.15
C ILE A 485 -9.89 11.93 30.41
N ALA A 486 -10.49 12.16 31.58
CA ALA A 486 -9.75 12.21 32.85
C ALA A 486 -9.17 10.84 33.22
N ASP A 487 -9.94 9.77 33.06
CA ASP A 487 -9.48 8.39 33.25
C ASP A 487 -8.40 8.02 32.23
N ALA A 488 -8.57 8.41 30.97
CA ALA A 488 -7.55 8.23 29.93
C ALA A 488 -6.26 9.00 30.23
N ALA A 489 -6.35 10.20 30.81
CA ALA A 489 -5.20 11.01 31.21
C ALA A 489 -4.41 10.37 32.35
N ALA A 490 -5.10 9.80 33.35
CA ALA A 490 -4.47 9.09 34.45
C ALA A 490 -3.69 7.85 33.96
N GLU A 491 -4.22 7.16 32.96
CA GLU A 491 -3.61 5.98 32.35
C GLU A 491 -2.72 6.30 31.14
N ALA A 492 -2.63 7.57 30.70
CA ALA A 492 -1.93 7.95 29.48
C ALA A 492 -0.45 7.59 29.53
N LEU A 493 0.23 7.94 30.63
CA LEU A 493 1.66 7.65 30.81
C LEU A 493 1.97 6.14 30.84
N PRO A 494 1.33 5.31 31.69
CA PRO A 494 1.61 3.88 31.70
C PRO A 494 1.21 3.18 30.39
N ASN A 495 0.15 3.62 29.71
CA ASN A 495 -0.23 3.06 28.41
C ASN A 495 0.76 3.45 27.31
N ALA A 496 1.15 4.73 27.22
CA ALA A 496 2.16 5.20 26.28
C ALA A 496 3.48 4.44 26.46
N ALA A 497 3.93 4.29 27.70
CA ALA A 497 5.13 3.54 28.06
C ALA A 497 5.08 2.08 27.58
N ARG A 498 3.96 1.39 27.80
CA ARG A 498 3.78 -0.02 27.37
C ARG A 498 3.75 -0.16 25.85
N VAL A 499 3.09 0.77 25.14
CA VAL A 499 3.02 0.75 23.68
C VAL A 499 4.40 1.00 23.09
N LEU A 500 5.12 2.03 23.56
CA LEU A 500 6.48 2.34 23.10
C LEU A 500 7.46 1.20 23.38
N ALA A 501 7.43 0.63 24.59
CA ALA A 501 8.31 -0.47 24.97
C ALA A 501 8.16 -1.66 24.02
N TYR A 502 6.92 -2.00 23.67
CA TYR A 502 6.69 -3.06 22.71
C TYR A 502 7.15 -2.71 21.31
N LEU A 503 6.79 -1.54 20.79
CA LEU A 503 7.12 -1.18 19.41
C LEU A 503 8.65 -1.15 19.21
N LEU A 504 9.39 -0.67 20.21
CA LEU A 504 10.84 -0.72 20.23
C LEU A 504 11.38 -2.15 20.31
N HIS A 505 10.79 -2.99 21.16
CA HIS A 505 11.20 -4.39 21.30
C HIS A 505 10.97 -5.18 20.02
N ASP A 506 9.78 -5.04 19.42
CA ASP A 506 9.38 -5.69 18.18
C ASP A 506 10.25 -5.23 16.99
N HIS A 507 10.56 -3.93 16.93
CA HIS A 507 11.52 -3.41 15.97
C HIS A 507 12.90 -4.08 16.13
N GLN A 508 13.46 -4.07 17.33
CA GLN A 508 14.78 -4.64 17.58
C GLN A 508 14.81 -6.15 17.32
N LEU A 509 13.76 -6.88 17.69
CA LEU A 509 13.60 -8.30 17.41
C LEU A 509 13.54 -8.55 15.89
N THR A 510 12.75 -7.76 15.16
CA THR A 510 12.59 -7.86 13.72
C THR A 510 13.92 -7.64 13.00
N VAL A 511 14.62 -6.54 13.30
CA VAL A 511 15.90 -6.24 12.62
C VAL A 511 17.04 -7.15 13.08
N ALA A 512 17.04 -7.65 14.32
CA ALA A 512 18.00 -8.66 14.76
C ALA A 512 17.79 -10.01 14.07
N THR A 513 16.54 -10.35 13.76
CA THR A 513 16.20 -11.55 12.98
C THR A 513 16.57 -11.38 11.51
N ALA A 514 16.23 -10.22 10.92
CA ALA A 514 16.48 -9.94 9.51
C ALA A 514 17.98 -9.73 9.20
N TYR A 515 18.65 -8.89 9.99
CA TYR A 515 19.99 -8.37 9.71
C TYR A 515 20.96 -8.62 10.89
N PRO A 516 21.21 -9.89 11.25
CA PRO A 516 22.01 -10.21 12.43
C PRO A 516 23.46 -9.69 12.33
N ARG A 517 24.08 -9.69 11.13
CA ARG A 517 25.45 -9.18 10.96
C ARG A 517 25.51 -7.66 11.07
N SER A 518 24.50 -6.97 10.55
CA SER A 518 24.38 -5.52 10.62
C SER A 518 24.16 -5.08 12.06
N VAL A 519 23.27 -5.76 12.80
CA VAL A 519 23.04 -5.53 14.23
C VAL A 519 24.32 -5.73 15.04
N ALA A 520 25.07 -6.81 14.77
CA ALA A 520 26.36 -7.08 15.41
C ALA A 520 27.41 -6.00 15.09
N THR A 521 27.59 -5.69 13.81
CA THR A 521 28.59 -4.72 13.30
C THR A 521 28.32 -3.31 13.83
N ALA A 522 27.04 -2.91 13.84
CA ALA A 522 26.59 -1.61 14.34
C ALA A 522 26.53 -1.52 15.88
N LYS A 523 26.79 -2.64 16.58
CA LYS A 523 26.53 -2.78 18.02
C LYS A 523 25.14 -2.27 18.41
N PHE A 524 24.15 -2.55 17.56
CA PHE A 524 22.85 -1.87 17.57
C PHE A 524 22.09 -2.02 18.90
N LEU A 525 22.21 -3.19 19.53
CA LEU A 525 21.59 -3.48 20.84
C LEU A 525 22.40 -2.94 22.03
N THR A 526 23.56 -2.32 21.81
CA THR A 526 24.39 -1.71 22.85
C THR A 526 24.20 -0.19 22.83
N PRO A 527 24.07 0.51 23.97
CA PRO A 527 23.95 1.97 24.00
C PRO A 527 25.24 2.62 23.50
N LEU A 528 25.14 3.82 22.92
CA LEU A 528 26.31 4.58 22.46
C LEU A 528 27.10 5.10 23.66
N THR A 529 26.38 5.57 24.67
CA THR A 529 26.96 6.01 25.93
C THR A 529 26.81 4.89 26.95
N PRO A 530 27.89 4.34 27.54
CA PRO A 530 27.76 3.39 28.62
C PRO A 530 26.96 4.06 29.75
N PRO A 531 25.90 3.41 30.26
CA PRO A 531 25.11 4.00 31.33
C PRO A 531 26.05 4.27 32.52
N LYS A 532 25.97 5.48 33.09
CA LYS A 532 26.52 5.68 34.44
C LYS A 532 25.84 4.65 35.32
N ALA A 533 26.62 3.83 36.03
CA ALA A 533 26.10 2.78 36.88
C ALA A 533 25.17 3.41 37.94
N ASP A 534 23.87 3.39 37.66
CA ASP A 534 22.84 3.76 38.60
C ASP A 534 22.22 2.45 39.11
N PRO A 535 22.50 2.06 40.37
CA PRO A 535 21.94 0.83 40.93
C PRO A 535 20.40 0.85 41.01
N ALA A 536 19.75 2.02 40.88
CA ALA A 536 18.29 2.14 40.85
C ALA A 536 17.68 1.91 39.45
N ASN A 537 18.48 1.87 38.39
CA ASN A 537 17.99 1.69 37.02
C ASN A 537 18.68 0.50 36.34
N PRO A 538 18.26 -0.75 36.64
CA PRO A 538 18.86 -1.98 36.12
C PRO A 538 18.43 -2.25 34.67
N LEU A 539 18.52 -1.25 33.80
CA LEU A 539 18.38 -1.48 32.37
C LEU A 539 19.58 -2.32 31.93
N SER A 540 19.31 -3.57 31.56
CA SER A 540 20.27 -4.40 30.84
C SER A 540 20.79 -3.63 29.62
N ALA A 541 22.05 -3.86 29.24
CA ALA A 541 22.68 -3.19 28.09
C ALA A 541 21.81 -3.25 26.82
N SER A 542 21.03 -4.33 26.65
CA SER A 542 20.16 -4.61 25.50
C SER A 542 18.98 -3.63 25.33
N GLY A 543 18.42 -3.09 26.43
CA GLY A 543 17.30 -2.13 26.38
C GLY A 543 17.73 -0.66 26.39
N ALA A 544 18.95 -0.39 26.87
CA ALA A 544 19.46 0.98 27.00
C ALA A 544 19.58 1.70 25.64
N ALA A 545 19.96 0.97 24.57
CA ALA A 545 20.06 1.54 23.22
C ALA A 545 18.72 2.07 22.69
N ALA A 546 17.63 1.33 22.95
CA ALA A 546 16.30 1.72 22.50
C ALA A 546 15.78 2.96 23.23
N LEU A 547 16.00 3.04 24.54
CA LEU A 547 15.58 4.16 25.36
C LEU A 547 16.42 5.41 25.09
N GLU A 548 17.72 5.26 24.85
CA GLU A 548 18.60 6.35 24.39
C GLU A 548 18.09 6.93 23.07
N ARG A 549 17.75 6.06 22.10
CA ARG A 549 17.20 6.52 20.83
C ARG A 549 15.82 7.14 20.98
N LEU A 550 14.93 6.53 21.75
CA LEU A 550 13.58 7.07 22.00
C LEU A 550 13.67 8.49 22.60
N ARG A 551 14.54 8.68 23.59
CA ARG A 551 14.77 9.99 24.20
C ARG A 551 15.23 11.01 23.16
N LEU A 552 16.24 10.68 22.36
CA LEU A 552 16.73 11.54 21.28
C LEU A 552 15.62 11.93 20.30
N GLU A 553 14.77 10.97 19.93
CA GLU A 553 13.68 11.17 18.97
C GLU A 553 12.51 11.96 19.54
N ILE A 554 12.25 11.85 20.84
CA ILE A 554 11.30 12.72 21.53
C ILE A 554 11.90 14.11 21.66
N ASP A 555 13.14 14.27 22.14
CA ASP A 555 13.81 15.58 22.30
C ASP A 555 13.85 16.36 20.97
N ARG A 556 14.15 15.69 19.84
CA ARG A 556 14.12 16.30 18.50
C ARG A 556 12.75 16.88 18.12
N ARG A 557 11.67 16.21 18.52
CA ARG A 557 10.29 16.63 18.23
C ARG A 557 9.76 17.63 19.27
N VAL A 558 10.14 17.45 20.53
CA VAL A 558 9.84 18.32 21.68
C VAL A 558 10.55 19.67 21.56
N ALA A 559 11.62 19.81 20.76
CA ALA A 559 12.09 21.14 20.37
C ALA A 559 10.97 22.03 19.75
N ARG A 560 9.85 21.44 19.33
CA ARG A 560 8.64 22.11 18.83
C ARG A 560 7.42 22.03 19.76
N MET A 561 7.51 21.31 20.87
CA MET A 561 6.44 21.16 21.88
C MET A 561 7.04 21.34 23.28
N PRO A 562 6.62 22.31 24.10
CA PRO A 562 7.19 22.52 25.43
C PRO A 562 6.78 21.39 26.40
N ALA A 563 7.40 20.21 26.28
CA ALA A 563 7.19 19.11 27.20
C ALA A 563 7.96 19.34 28.51
N ASP A 564 7.32 18.98 29.63
CA ASP A 564 7.95 18.96 30.94
C ASP A 564 9.09 17.91 30.98
N PRO A 565 10.36 18.32 31.22
CA PRO A 565 11.49 17.39 31.28
C PRO A 565 11.32 16.28 32.33
N GLU A 566 10.57 16.54 33.42
CA GLU A 566 10.28 15.54 34.44
C GLU A 566 9.35 14.46 33.89
N ARG A 567 8.27 14.84 33.19
CA ARG A 567 7.34 13.91 32.53
C ARG A 567 8.01 13.07 31.46
N LEU A 568 8.91 13.67 30.67
CA LEU A 568 9.70 12.90 29.71
C LEU A 568 10.54 11.82 30.42
N THR A 569 11.18 12.19 31.53
CA THR A 569 11.97 11.26 32.35
C THR A 569 11.10 10.15 32.94
N GLU A 570 9.89 10.46 33.41
CA GLU A 570 8.91 9.47 33.87
C GLU A 570 8.51 8.51 32.75
N LEU A 571 8.19 9.03 31.56
CA LEU A 571 7.79 8.23 30.39
C LEU A 571 8.91 7.28 29.97
N ILE A 572 10.14 7.77 29.83
CA ILE A 572 11.31 6.94 29.48
C ILE A 572 11.55 5.87 30.54
N THR A 573 11.43 6.21 31.82
CA THR A 573 11.61 5.27 32.94
C THR A 573 10.53 4.18 32.94
N ALA A 574 9.26 4.56 32.77
CA ALA A 574 8.15 3.62 32.67
C ALA A 574 8.28 2.72 31.43
N THR A 575 8.70 3.29 30.30
CA THR A 575 8.98 2.54 29.06
C THR A 575 10.09 1.52 29.30
N GLY A 576 11.16 1.92 29.99
CA GLY A 576 12.26 1.03 30.32
C GLY A 576 11.85 -0.15 31.20
N ARG A 577 11.00 0.07 32.21
CA ARG A 577 10.43 -1.03 33.02
C ARG A 577 9.62 -2.02 32.18
N ALA A 578 8.68 -1.51 31.38
CA ALA A 578 7.86 -2.34 30.50
C ALA A 578 8.72 -3.09 29.45
N TYR A 579 9.80 -2.47 28.98
CA TYR A 579 10.73 -3.10 28.04
C TYR A 579 11.50 -4.26 28.68
N GLN A 580 11.95 -4.12 29.94
CA GLN A 580 12.64 -5.22 30.64
C GLN A 580 11.70 -6.40 30.91
N GLU A 581 10.42 -6.15 31.22
CA GLU A 581 9.41 -7.21 31.33
C GLU A 581 9.29 -7.99 30.01
N LEU A 582 9.34 -7.31 28.86
CA LEU A 582 9.32 -7.97 27.55
C LEU A 582 10.59 -8.79 27.30
N LEU A 583 11.78 -8.28 27.63
CA LEU A 583 13.04 -9.01 27.48
C LEU A 583 13.08 -10.29 28.33
N ALA A 584 12.45 -10.28 29.52
CA ALA A 584 12.40 -11.45 30.39
C ALA A 584 11.56 -12.59 29.80
N VAL A 585 10.55 -12.26 28.99
CA VAL A 585 9.66 -13.23 28.33
C VAL A 585 10.21 -13.61 26.95
N THR A 586 10.64 -12.62 26.17
CA THR A 586 11.12 -12.76 24.79
C THR A 586 12.47 -12.07 24.66
N PRO A 587 13.58 -12.78 24.93
CA PRO A 587 14.92 -12.21 24.77
C PRO A 587 15.21 -11.89 23.30
N LEU A 588 15.99 -10.84 23.06
CA LEU A 588 16.48 -10.53 21.72
C LEU A 588 17.53 -11.56 21.27
N PRO A 589 17.57 -11.94 19.98
CA PRO A 589 18.62 -12.79 19.43
C PRO A 589 20.00 -12.19 19.67
N THR A 590 20.99 -13.00 20.07
CA THR A 590 22.37 -12.51 20.19
C THR A 590 23.11 -12.69 18.86
N ALA A 591 24.15 -11.88 18.64
CA ALA A 591 24.98 -11.95 17.44
C ALA A 591 25.63 -13.33 17.20
N ALA A 592 25.77 -14.16 18.25
CA ALA A 592 26.30 -15.51 18.15
C ALA A 592 25.26 -16.54 17.66
N ASP A 593 23.96 -16.24 17.80
CA ASP A 593 22.86 -17.13 17.42
C ASP A 593 22.55 -17.08 15.91
N GLY A 594 22.99 -16.01 15.24
CA GLY A 594 22.83 -15.84 13.80
C GLY A 594 23.96 -16.49 13.01
N ALA A 595 23.80 -17.74 12.58
CA ALA A 595 24.55 -18.20 11.40
C ALA A 595 24.25 -17.21 10.27
N ALA A 596 25.30 -16.65 9.65
CA ALA A 596 25.16 -15.68 8.56
C ALA A 596 24.11 -16.19 7.56
N GLY A 597 22.91 -15.62 7.62
CA GLY A 597 21.78 -16.12 6.85
C GLY A 597 22.08 -15.85 5.39
N GLY A 598 22.41 -16.89 4.64
CA GLY A 598 22.64 -16.80 3.19
C GLY A 598 21.47 -16.17 2.44
N TRP A 599 20.30 -16.02 3.09
CA TRP A 599 19.12 -15.34 2.57
C TRP A 599 19.46 -14.00 1.92
N ALA A 600 20.29 -13.18 2.57
CA ALA A 600 20.64 -11.85 2.08
C ALA A 600 21.58 -11.90 0.87
N ALA A 601 22.30 -12.99 0.64
CA ALA A 601 23.11 -13.22 -0.56
C ALA A 601 22.27 -13.79 -1.71
N HIS A 602 21.18 -14.49 -1.38
CA HIS A 602 20.22 -15.04 -2.34
C HIS A 602 19.02 -14.11 -2.60
N ARG A 603 19.13 -12.84 -2.18
CA ARG A 603 18.08 -11.82 -2.31
C ARG A 603 17.88 -11.29 -3.73
N ALA A 604 17.89 -12.11 -4.77
CA ALA A 604 17.38 -11.60 -6.04
C ALA A 604 15.93 -11.14 -5.80
N THR A 605 15.68 -9.83 -5.90
CA THR A 605 14.32 -9.29 -5.93
C THR A 605 13.78 -9.66 -7.30
N GLU A 606 13.21 -10.85 -7.41
CA GLU A 606 12.39 -11.14 -8.56
C GLU A 606 11.10 -10.34 -8.40
N ALA A 607 11.00 -9.28 -9.21
CA ALA A 607 9.83 -8.44 -9.25
C ALA A 607 8.58 -9.22 -9.72
N LEU A 608 8.78 -10.36 -10.40
CA LEU A 608 7.72 -11.21 -10.95
C LEU A 608 7.55 -12.51 -10.16
N VAL A 609 6.38 -12.68 -9.54
CA VAL A 609 5.92 -13.95 -8.96
C VAL A 609 4.69 -14.43 -9.73
N VAL A 610 4.67 -15.73 -10.09
CA VAL A 610 3.50 -16.37 -10.71
C VAL A 610 3.06 -17.55 -9.86
N ALA A 611 1.77 -17.66 -9.61
CA ALA A 611 1.12 -18.82 -9.03
C ALA A 611 0.10 -19.39 -10.03
N HIS A 612 -0.04 -20.72 -10.05
CA HIS A 612 -1.00 -21.43 -10.90
C HIS A 612 -2.05 -22.11 -10.03
N THR A 613 -3.33 -21.95 -10.39
CA THR A 613 -4.45 -22.66 -9.76
C THR A 613 -5.17 -23.48 -10.85
N PRO A 614 -4.94 -24.81 -10.91
CA PRO A 614 -5.45 -25.69 -11.98
C PRO A 614 -6.97 -25.65 -12.18
N ALA A 615 -7.68 -25.52 -11.05
CA ALA A 615 -9.14 -25.49 -10.98
C ALA A 615 -9.57 -24.23 -10.21
N PRO A 616 -9.46 -23.04 -10.81
CA PRO A 616 -9.85 -21.83 -10.12
C PRO A 616 -11.36 -21.85 -9.88
N GLN A 617 -11.81 -21.13 -8.84
CA GLN A 617 -13.24 -20.90 -8.64
C GLN A 617 -13.89 -20.33 -9.89
N LYS A 618 -15.19 -20.60 -10.07
CA LYS A 618 -16.02 -20.11 -11.18
C LYS A 618 -15.77 -18.61 -11.40
N GLY A 619 -15.15 -18.24 -12.53
CA GLY A 619 -14.83 -16.85 -12.88
C GLY A 619 -13.53 -16.26 -12.31
N ALA A 620 -12.61 -17.07 -11.77
CA ALA A 620 -11.28 -16.61 -11.36
C ALA A 620 -10.20 -16.96 -12.41
N PRO A 621 -9.14 -16.13 -12.56
CA PRO A 621 -8.02 -16.45 -13.44
C PRO A 621 -7.27 -17.68 -12.94
N VAL A 622 -6.68 -18.41 -13.87
CA VAL A 622 -5.90 -19.64 -13.66
C VAL A 622 -4.49 -19.28 -13.18
N LEU A 623 -3.96 -18.13 -13.63
CA LEU A 623 -2.73 -17.53 -13.15
C LEU A 623 -3.01 -16.37 -12.20
N GLN A 624 -2.20 -16.30 -11.13
CA GLN A 624 -2.10 -15.12 -10.28
C GLN A 624 -0.67 -14.60 -10.39
N VAL A 625 -0.54 -13.39 -10.95
CA VAL A 625 0.76 -12.79 -11.26
C VAL A 625 0.94 -11.53 -10.42
N ASN A 626 2.00 -11.52 -9.60
CA ASN A 626 2.35 -10.40 -8.76
C ASN A 626 3.66 -9.75 -9.24
N GLY A 627 3.55 -8.47 -9.61
CA GLY A 627 4.63 -7.60 -10.07
C GLY A 627 5.04 -7.83 -11.53
N ARG A 628 6.25 -7.41 -11.90
CA ARG A 628 6.69 -7.24 -13.31
C ARG A 628 7.99 -7.98 -13.58
N ALA A 629 8.16 -8.44 -14.82
CA ALA A 629 9.46 -8.94 -15.25
C ALA A 629 10.51 -7.80 -15.20
N PRO A 630 11.78 -8.10 -14.87
CA PRO A 630 12.83 -7.08 -14.88
C PRO A 630 13.04 -6.53 -16.29
N ALA A 631 13.40 -5.25 -16.38
CA ALA A 631 13.75 -4.61 -17.65
C ALA A 631 14.92 -5.35 -18.34
N PRO A 632 14.96 -5.35 -19.69
CA PRO A 632 16.12 -5.84 -20.43
C PRO A 632 17.39 -5.11 -20.02
N ARG A 633 18.54 -5.79 -20.04
CA ARG A 633 19.83 -5.12 -19.81
C ARG A 633 20.04 -4.03 -20.87
N GLY A 634 20.48 -2.85 -20.44
CA GLY A 634 20.64 -1.69 -21.31
C GLY A 634 19.42 -0.78 -21.38
N VAL A 635 18.42 -1.01 -20.52
CA VAL A 635 17.31 -0.08 -20.25
C VAL A 635 17.48 0.43 -18.82
N ALA A 636 17.42 1.74 -18.61
CA ALA A 636 17.41 2.33 -17.27
C ALA A 636 16.06 2.10 -16.56
N GLY A 637 16.08 1.95 -15.23
CA GLY A 637 14.85 1.79 -14.45
C GLY A 637 14.06 0.52 -14.78
N MET A 638 12.74 0.63 -14.69
CA MET A 638 11.80 -0.41 -15.16
C MET A 638 11.56 -0.34 -16.68
N GLY A 639 11.87 0.80 -17.31
CA GLY A 639 11.54 1.12 -18.70
C GLY A 639 10.03 1.29 -18.96
N SER A 640 9.68 1.82 -20.13
CA SER A 640 8.29 1.85 -20.60
C SER A 640 7.94 0.56 -21.33
N HIS A 641 6.82 -0.06 -20.96
CA HIS A 641 6.28 -1.23 -21.65
C HIS A 641 5.40 -0.79 -22.82
N THR A 642 5.72 -1.24 -24.03
CA THR A 642 4.94 -0.85 -25.21
C THR A 642 3.56 -1.48 -25.24
N THR A 643 3.38 -2.64 -24.62
CA THR A 643 2.09 -3.25 -24.33
C THR A 643 1.89 -3.24 -22.82
N ALA A 644 0.73 -2.76 -22.36
CA ALA A 644 0.36 -2.77 -20.94
C ALA A 644 0.60 -4.14 -20.31
N TRP A 645 1.24 -4.16 -19.13
CA TRP A 645 1.63 -5.41 -18.48
C TRP A 645 0.43 -6.28 -18.13
N LEU A 646 -0.69 -5.68 -17.71
CA LEU A 646 -1.94 -6.42 -17.47
C LEU A 646 -2.44 -7.18 -18.71
N VAL A 647 -2.19 -6.68 -19.92
CA VAL A 647 -2.55 -7.37 -21.17
C VAL A 647 -1.68 -8.60 -21.38
N GLU A 648 -0.36 -8.49 -21.18
CA GLU A 648 0.56 -9.63 -21.28
C GLU A 648 0.24 -10.70 -20.23
N VAL A 649 -0.08 -10.30 -18.99
CA VAL A 649 -0.52 -11.21 -17.93
C VAL A 649 -1.82 -11.93 -18.30
N ALA A 650 -2.83 -11.19 -18.78
CA ALA A 650 -4.10 -11.79 -19.18
C ALA A 650 -3.97 -12.69 -20.42
N ALA A 651 -3.06 -12.38 -21.34
CA ALA A 651 -2.75 -13.24 -22.48
C ALA A 651 -2.06 -14.54 -22.02
N ALA A 652 -1.12 -14.46 -21.06
CA ALA A 652 -0.51 -15.64 -20.46
C ALA A 652 -1.53 -16.49 -19.69
N ASP A 653 -2.46 -15.85 -18.96
CA ASP A 653 -3.56 -16.54 -18.28
C ASP A 653 -4.44 -17.30 -19.27
N ALA A 654 -4.73 -16.72 -20.45
CA ALA A 654 -5.46 -17.42 -21.51
C ALA A 654 -4.73 -18.69 -22.00
N VAL A 655 -3.39 -18.63 -22.12
CA VAL A 655 -2.56 -19.79 -22.50
C VAL A 655 -2.63 -20.87 -21.42
N ALA A 656 -2.47 -20.50 -20.14
CA ALA A 656 -2.61 -21.44 -19.03
C ALA A 656 -4.01 -22.06 -18.99
N ALA A 657 -5.06 -21.25 -19.11
CA ALA A 657 -6.44 -21.71 -19.08
C ALA A 657 -6.79 -22.68 -20.22
N ALA A 658 -6.20 -22.49 -21.40
CA ALA A 658 -6.37 -23.39 -22.53
C ALA A 658 -5.61 -24.73 -22.36
N SER A 659 -4.52 -24.72 -21.59
CA SER A 659 -3.59 -25.86 -21.46
C SER A 659 -3.82 -26.68 -20.20
N GLY A 660 -4.56 -26.15 -19.23
CA GLY A 660 -4.75 -26.77 -17.91
C GLY A 660 -3.42 -26.88 -17.17
N ASP A 661 -3.08 -28.07 -16.70
CA ASP A 661 -1.84 -28.37 -15.98
C ASP A 661 -0.64 -28.71 -16.89
N ASP A 662 -0.80 -28.66 -18.21
CA ASP A 662 0.28 -28.97 -19.16
C ASP A 662 1.08 -27.69 -19.53
N PRO A 663 2.39 -27.60 -19.21
CA PRO A 663 3.22 -26.46 -19.63
C PRO A 663 3.40 -26.36 -21.15
N LYS A 664 3.02 -27.37 -21.94
CA LYS A 664 3.19 -27.36 -23.40
C LYS A 664 2.53 -26.18 -24.10
N GLY A 665 1.43 -25.63 -23.60
CA GLY A 665 0.85 -24.44 -24.21
C GLY A 665 1.80 -23.25 -24.20
N PHE A 666 2.58 -23.09 -23.13
CA PHE A 666 3.64 -22.08 -23.08
C PHE A 666 4.84 -22.45 -23.98
N HIS A 667 5.17 -23.73 -24.12
CA HIS A 667 6.21 -24.20 -25.04
C HIS A 667 5.86 -23.89 -26.50
N GLU A 668 4.59 -24.08 -26.88
CA GLU A 668 4.08 -23.75 -28.21
C GLU A 668 4.05 -22.24 -28.43
N ALA A 669 3.58 -21.48 -27.44
CA ALA A 669 3.54 -20.02 -27.49
C ALA A 669 4.94 -19.41 -27.67
N VAL A 670 5.94 -19.82 -26.87
CA VAL A 670 7.32 -19.31 -27.02
C VAL A 670 7.92 -19.71 -28.38
N ALA A 671 7.63 -20.92 -28.88
CA ALA A 671 8.11 -21.35 -30.19
C ALA A 671 7.48 -20.51 -31.32
N ALA A 672 6.20 -20.14 -31.20
CA ALA A 672 5.52 -19.26 -32.14
C ALA A 672 6.10 -17.84 -32.11
N ASP A 673 6.29 -17.27 -30.91
CA ASP A 673 6.84 -15.93 -30.72
C ASP A 673 8.29 -15.81 -31.24
N LEU A 674 9.10 -16.86 -31.09
CA LEU A 674 10.45 -16.93 -31.68
C LEU A 674 10.47 -16.85 -33.21
N ARG A 675 9.34 -17.12 -33.87
CA ARG A 675 9.13 -17.00 -35.32
C ARG A 675 8.33 -15.76 -35.72
N SER A 676 7.90 -14.95 -34.75
CA SER A 676 7.03 -13.80 -34.98
C SER A 676 7.73 -12.67 -35.73
N ALA A 677 6.94 -11.72 -36.21
CA ALA A 677 7.47 -10.49 -36.81
C ALA A 677 8.27 -9.65 -35.81
N VAL A 678 7.92 -9.66 -34.52
CA VAL A 678 8.63 -8.91 -33.47
C VAL A 678 10.08 -9.37 -33.34
N MET A 679 10.35 -10.67 -33.44
CA MET A 679 11.73 -11.18 -33.41
C MET A 679 12.58 -10.70 -34.59
N ARG A 680 11.99 -10.18 -35.67
CA ARG A 680 12.73 -9.59 -36.79
C ARG A 680 13.26 -8.18 -36.48
N LEU A 681 12.79 -7.54 -35.42
CA LEU A 681 13.30 -6.25 -34.94
C LEU A 681 14.61 -6.40 -34.14
N ASP A 682 15.12 -7.62 -33.96
CA ASP A 682 16.37 -7.91 -33.25
C ASP A 682 17.58 -7.16 -33.83
N CYS A 683 17.62 -6.95 -35.14
CA CYS A 683 18.68 -6.19 -35.81
C CYS A 683 18.48 -4.65 -35.77
N LEU A 684 17.35 -4.18 -35.23
CA LEU A 684 17.02 -2.76 -35.04
C LEU A 684 16.97 -2.35 -33.57
N LEU A 685 17.46 -3.20 -32.66
CA LEU A 685 17.50 -2.87 -31.24
C LEU A 685 18.43 -1.69 -30.95
N PRO A 686 18.09 -0.82 -29.98
CA PRO A 686 19.00 0.17 -29.43
C PRO A 686 20.35 -0.42 -29.02
N VAL A 687 21.40 0.37 -29.21
CA VAL A 687 22.80 -0.07 -29.03
C VAL A 687 23.06 -0.53 -27.60
N ASP A 688 22.52 0.18 -26.60
CA ASP A 688 22.75 -0.15 -25.20
C ASP A 688 22.07 -1.47 -24.82
N GLN A 689 20.90 -1.77 -25.38
CA GLN A 689 20.22 -3.06 -25.26
C GLN A 689 20.99 -4.21 -25.94
N LEU A 690 21.55 -3.95 -27.14
CA LEU A 690 22.41 -4.91 -27.83
C LEU A 690 23.66 -5.23 -27.00
N ARG A 691 24.35 -4.19 -26.49
CA ARG A 691 25.55 -4.32 -25.64
C ARG A 691 25.24 -4.95 -24.28
N GLY A 692 24.07 -4.65 -23.73
CA GLY A 692 23.53 -5.28 -22.52
C GLY A 692 23.27 -6.78 -22.68
N GLY A 693 23.19 -7.27 -23.91
CA GLY A 693 23.05 -8.69 -24.23
C GLY A 693 21.59 -9.16 -24.23
N GLN A 694 20.63 -8.26 -24.48
CA GLN A 694 19.20 -8.60 -24.50
C GLN A 694 18.88 -9.81 -25.38
N LEU A 695 19.43 -9.90 -26.60
CA LEU A 695 19.15 -11.04 -27.50
C LEU A 695 19.58 -12.38 -26.90
N ARG A 696 20.70 -12.42 -26.17
CA ARG A 696 21.10 -13.62 -25.46
C ARG A 696 20.11 -13.97 -24.36
N GLN A 697 19.64 -12.97 -23.60
CA GLN A 697 18.63 -13.15 -22.56
C GLN A 697 17.31 -13.70 -23.13
N VAL A 698 16.88 -13.22 -24.31
CA VAL A 698 15.68 -13.75 -25.01
C VAL A 698 15.81 -15.25 -25.23
N PHE A 699 16.93 -15.70 -25.82
CA PHE A 699 17.12 -17.12 -26.13
C PHE A 699 17.32 -17.98 -24.87
N ASP A 700 18.08 -17.51 -23.89
CA ASP A 700 18.26 -18.20 -22.61
C ASP A 700 16.91 -18.35 -21.87
N THR A 701 16.08 -17.32 -21.87
CA THR A 701 14.75 -17.38 -21.23
C THR A 701 13.79 -18.26 -22.02
N ALA A 702 13.85 -18.25 -23.36
CA ALA A 702 13.05 -19.17 -24.18
C ALA A 702 13.38 -20.64 -23.91
N VAL A 703 14.67 -20.98 -23.73
CA VAL A 703 15.07 -22.32 -23.27
C VAL A 703 14.46 -22.64 -21.92
N ARG A 704 14.49 -21.70 -20.96
CA ARG A 704 13.88 -21.93 -19.63
C ARG A 704 12.38 -22.19 -19.71
N VAL A 705 11.66 -21.51 -20.62
CA VAL A 705 10.24 -21.83 -20.89
C VAL A 705 10.11 -23.28 -21.37
N LEU A 706 10.89 -23.67 -22.38
CA LEU A 706 10.84 -25.01 -22.98
C LEU A 706 11.33 -26.13 -22.06
N ALA A 707 12.17 -25.82 -21.07
CA ALA A 707 12.65 -26.73 -20.06
C ALA A 707 11.74 -26.80 -18.83
N SER A 708 10.78 -25.87 -18.69
CA SER A 708 9.87 -25.83 -17.54
C SER A 708 8.94 -27.04 -17.56
N THR A 709 8.83 -27.70 -16.40
CA THR A 709 8.00 -28.90 -16.20
C THR A 709 6.65 -28.59 -15.55
N THR A 710 6.46 -27.37 -15.05
CA THR A 710 5.22 -26.90 -14.43
C THR A 710 4.67 -25.69 -15.18
N VAL A 711 3.35 -25.51 -15.16
CA VAL A 711 2.68 -24.33 -15.75
C VAL A 711 3.12 -23.04 -15.05
N LYS A 712 3.32 -23.09 -13.73
CA LYS A 712 3.80 -21.97 -12.91
C LYS A 712 5.15 -21.45 -13.41
N ASP A 713 6.13 -22.35 -13.55
CA ASP A 713 7.47 -21.99 -14.02
C ASP A 713 7.44 -21.55 -15.49
N ALA A 714 6.72 -22.29 -16.34
CA ALA A 714 6.61 -21.97 -17.76
C ALA A 714 5.99 -20.58 -17.98
N ALA A 715 4.93 -20.23 -17.25
CA ALA A 715 4.29 -18.91 -17.29
C ALA A 715 5.22 -17.79 -16.80
N ALA A 716 5.93 -18.00 -15.69
CA ALA A 716 6.87 -17.02 -15.16
C ALA A 716 8.01 -16.74 -16.15
N GLN A 717 8.61 -17.79 -16.74
CA GLN A 717 9.65 -17.63 -17.75
C GLN A 717 9.08 -17.06 -19.06
N TYR A 718 7.85 -17.40 -19.43
CA TYR A 718 7.22 -16.88 -20.65
C TYR A 718 6.99 -15.38 -20.54
N LEU A 719 6.47 -14.89 -19.40
CA LEU A 719 6.31 -13.46 -19.15
C LEU A 719 7.65 -12.71 -19.14
N ARG A 720 8.74 -13.31 -18.61
CA ARG A 720 10.09 -12.75 -18.75
C ARG A 720 10.55 -12.70 -20.21
N PHE A 721 10.31 -13.77 -20.97
CA PHE A 721 10.63 -13.84 -22.38
C PHE A 721 9.89 -12.75 -23.18
N ARG A 722 8.59 -12.57 -22.93
CA ARG A 722 7.75 -11.52 -23.53
C ARG A 722 8.32 -10.13 -23.26
N ASN A 723 8.75 -9.87 -22.02
CA ASN A 723 9.36 -8.60 -21.63
C ASN A 723 10.72 -8.34 -22.32
N LEU A 724 11.42 -9.40 -22.73
CA LEU A 724 12.71 -9.31 -23.41
C LEU A 724 12.59 -9.23 -24.93
N LEU A 725 11.41 -9.44 -25.52
CA LEU A 725 11.23 -9.32 -26.96
C LEU A 725 11.64 -7.92 -27.46
N PRO A 726 12.17 -7.80 -28.69
CA PRO A 726 12.57 -6.51 -29.22
C PRO A 726 11.49 -5.43 -29.09
N TYR A 727 11.87 -4.28 -28.51
CA TYR A 727 10.97 -3.15 -28.22
C TYR A 727 9.75 -3.49 -27.34
N ALA A 728 9.77 -4.59 -26.56
CA ALA A 728 8.75 -4.84 -25.54
C ALA A 728 8.86 -3.85 -24.37
N THR A 729 10.10 -3.57 -23.95
CA THR A 729 10.45 -2.54 -22.97
C THR A 729 11.50 -1.61 -23.58
N VAL A 730 11.30 -0.31 -23.45
CA VAL A 730 12.16 0.74 -24.02
C VAL A 730 12.60 1.75 -22.96
N ASP A 731 13.75 2.37 -23.17
CA ASP A 731 14.29 3.42 -22.30
C ASP A 731 13.73 4.80 -22.69
N ALA A 732 12.49 5.06 -22.31
CA ALA A 732 11.78 6.31 -22.58
C ALA A 732 11.34 7.02 -21.28
N GLY A 733 12.09 6.79 -20.19
CA GLY A 733 11.74 7.16 -18.81
C GLY A 733 10.83 6.13 -18.13
N ASP A 734 10.68 6.27 -16.81
CA ASP A 734 9.70 5.50 -16.04
C ASP A 734 8.32 6.13 -16.20
N ARG A 735 7.41 5.41 -16.85
CA ARG A 735 5.99 5.73 -16.96
C ARG A 735 5.21 4.60 -16.32
N GLY A 736 5.41 4.40 -15.02
CA GLY A 736 4.99 3.24 -14.24
C GLY A 736 3.51 2.85 -14.36
N GLY A 737 3.09 2.26 -15.47
CA GLY A 737 1.81 1.54 -15.64
C GLY A 737 0.53 2.24 -15.15
N HIS A 738 0.53 3.57 -15.00
CA HIS A 738 -0.61 4.27 -14.41
C HIS A 738 -1.83 4.18 -15.32
N GLY A 739 -2.96 3.76 -14.75
CA GLY A 739 -4.22 3.62 -15.48
C GLY A 739 -4.32 2.40 -16.39
N GLU A 740 -3.43 1.41 -16.27
CA GLU A 740 -3.60 0.12 -16.93
C GLU A 740 -4.90 -0.54 -16.43
N SER A 741 -5.89 -0.64 -17.31
CA SER A 741 -7.13 -1.35 -17.05
C SER A 741 -7.49 -2.17 -18.27
N LEU A 742 -7.79 -3.45 -18.09
CA LEU A 742 -8.29 -4.29 -19.18
C LEU A 742 -9.64 -3.81 -19.75
N ARG A 743 -10.31 -2.84 -19.11
CA ARG A 743 -11.50 -2.17 -19.64
C ARG A 743 -11.18 -1.00 -20.58
N ALA A 744 -9.93 -0.51 -20.57
CA ALA A 744 -9.51 0.54 -21.46
C ALA A 744 -9.48 0.06 -22.91
N ALA A 745 -9.63 1.00 -23.85
CA ALA A 745 -9.48 0.72 -25.27
C ALA A 745 -8.07 0.21 -25.58
N LYS A 746 -7.94 -0.66 -26.61
CA LYS A 746 -6.65 -1.27 -26.97
C LYS A 746 -5.57 -0.21 -27.24
N GLU A 747 -5.95 0.92 -27.80
CA GLU A 747 -5.10 2.06 -28.12
C GLU A 747 -4.47 2.67 -26.87
N LYS A 748 -5.25 2.81 -25.79
CA LYS A 748 -4.77 3.37 -24.52
C LYS A 748 -3.82 2.42 -23.79
N LEU A 749 -3.89 1.12 -24.10
CA LEU A 749 -3.03 0.08 -23.53
C LEU A 749 -1.76 -0.16 -24.34
N PHE A 750 -1.53 0.62 -25.40
CA PHE A 750 -0.32 0.62 -26.21
C PHE A 750 0.40 1.95 -26.05
N ASP A 751 1.59 1.94 -25.46
CA ASP A 751 2.39 3.16 -25.28
C ASP A 751 3.13 3.51 -26.58
N ALA A 752 2.36 3.99 -27.56
CA ALA A 752 2.86 4.39 -28.86
C ALA A 752 3.89 5.51 -28.75
N ASP A 753 3.72 6.44 -27.79
CA ASP A 753 4.57 7.61 -27.65
C ASP A 753 5.96 7.23 -27.13
N SER A 754 6.05 6.37 -26.11
CA SER A 754 7.35 5.88 -25.63
C SER A 754 8.06 5.02 -26.68
N LEU A 755 7.31 4.21 -27.44
CA LEU A 755 7.87 3.42 -28.52
C LEU A 755 8.37 4.29 -29.67
N GLU A 756 7.60 5.29 -30.09
CA GLU A 756 7.96 6.25 -31.14
C GLU A 756 9.22 7.01 -30.73
N HIS A 757 9.27 7.54 -29.50
CA HIS A 757 10.45 8.23 -28.99
C HIS A 757 11.71 7.36 -28.99
N ALA A 758 11.61 6.13 -28.50
CA ALA A 758 12.75 5.19 -28.48
C ALA A 758 13.22 4.83 -29.90
N ALA A 759 12.28 4.63 -30.83
CA ALA A 759 12.60 4.32 -32.21
C ALA A 759 13.20 5.54 -32.96
N GLU A 760 12.74 6.75 -32.67
CA GLU A 760 13.28 8.01 -33.21
C GLU A 760 14.72 8.25 -32.73
N LEU A 761 14.98 8.05 -31.44
CA LEU A 761 16.32 8.17 -30.87
C LEU A 761 17.28 7.19 -31.56
N HIS A 762 16.87 5.93 -31.71
CA HIS A 762 17.66 4.95 -32.42
C HIS A 762 17.86 5.31 -33.90
N ALA A 763 16.81 5.73 -34.60
CA ALA A 763 16.90 6.17 -35.98
C ALA A 763 17.88 7.34 -36.15
N HIS A 764 17.89 8.30 -35.21
CA HIS A 764 18.83 9.42 -35.20
C HIS A 764 20.29 8.95 -35.07
N THR A 765 20.57 8.01 -34.16
CA THR A 765 21.90 7.36 -34.03
C THR A 765 22.36 6.73 -35.34
N LEU A 766 21.44 6.18 -36.14
CA LEU A 766 21.76 5.56 -37.42
C LEU A 766 21.98 6.58 -38.55
N VAL A 767 21.57 7.84 -38.41
CA VAL A 767 21.87 8.89 -39.41
C VAL A 767 23.32 9.35 -39.30
N VAL A 768 23.89 9.37 -38.10
CA VAL A 768 25.27 9.83 -37.86
C VAL A 768 26.27 8.76 -38.30
N ASP A 769 27.07 9.03 -39.35
CA ASP A 769 27.99 8.05 -39.96
C ASP A 769 28.89 7.28 -38.98
N LYS A 770 29.49 8.00 -38.02
CA LYS A 770 30.40 7.40 -37.02
C LYS A 770 29.66 6.45 -36.09
N GLU A 771 28.47 6.84 -35.64
CA GLU A 771 27.63 6.05 -34.74
C GLU A 771 27.01 4.87 -35.48
N ARG A 772 26.45 5.10 -36.68
CA ARG A 772 25.97 4.05 -37.58
C ARG A 772 27.02 2.98 -37.83
N ALA A 773 28.25 3.36 -38.16
CA ALA A 773 29.35 2.42 -38.35
C ALA A 773 29.72 1.68 -37.05
N ALA A 774 29.54 2.29 -35.88
CA ALA A 774 29.71 1.62 -34.59
C ALA A 774 28.59 0.59 -34.36
N VAL A 775 27.32 0.94 -34.60
CA VAL A 775 26.20 0.00 -34.52
C VAL A 775 26.41 -1.18 -35.47
N ALA A 776 26.82 -0.93 -36.71
CA ALA A 776 27.12 -1.98 -37.68
C ALA A 776 28.18 -2.97 -37.16
N ARG A 777 29.25 -2.47 -36.51
CA ARG A 777 30.28 -3.32 -35.90
C ARG A 777 29.75 -4.10 -34.70
N ASP A 778 28.91 -3.48 -33.87
CA ASP A 778 28.29 -4.13 -32.71
C ASP A 778 27.36 -5.28 -33.14
N LEU A 779 26.56 -5.08 -34.20
CA LEU A 779 25.71 -6.13 -34.79
C LEU A 779 26.54 -7.31 -35.30
N ALA A 780 27.61 -7.06 -36.06
CA ALA A 780 28.50 -8.11 -36.57
C ALA A 780 29.21 -8.86 -35.43
N THR A 781 29.66 -8.13 -34.41
CA THR A 781 30.31 -8.69 -33.22
C THR A 781 29.35 -9.58 -32.45
N LEU A 782 28.11 -9.12 -32.23
CA LEU A 782 27.08 -9.87 -31.54
C LEU A 782 26.68 -11.14 -32.30
N GLY A 783 26.47 -11.05 -33.62
CA GLY A 783 26.20 -12.22 -34.47
C GLY A 783 27.32 -13.27 -34.38
N SER A 784 28.58 -12.82 -34.37
CA SER A 784 29.73 -13.70 -34.14
C SER A 784 29.72 -14.32 -32.74
N ALA A 785 29.40 -13.53 -31.71
CA ALA A 785 29.36 -13.99 -30.32
C ALA A 785 28.27 -15.05 -30.09
N LEU A 786 27.05 -14.85 -30.61
CA LEU A 786 25.96 -15.83 -30.54
C LEU A 786 26.34 -17.16 -31.20
N THR A 787 27.15 -17.13 -32.25
CA THR A 787 27.64 -18.34 -32.94
C THR A 787 28.78 -19.02 -32.18
N LYS A 788 29.75 -18.25 -31.67
CA LYS A 788 30.96 -18.78 -31.01
C LYS A 788 30.72 -19.22 -29.57
N ARG A 789 29.74 -18.63 -28.90
CA ARG A 789 29.38 -18.89 -27.51
C ARG A 789 27.88 -19.16 -27.41
N PRO A 790 27.38 -20.25 -28.03
CA PRO A 790 25.99 -20.61 -27.90
C PRO A 790 25.67 -20.85 -26.41
N GLY A 791 24.46 -20.49 -25.99
CA GLY A 791 23.98 -20.87 -24.66
C GLY A 791 24.00 -22.39 -24.50
N ALA A 792 24.24 -22.85 -23.26
CA ALA A 792 24.56 -24.25 -22.96
C ALA A 792 23.53 -25.25 -23.50
N GLU A 793 22.27 -24.84 -23.63
CA GLU A 793 21.14 -25.70 -23.97
C GLU A 793 20.42 -25.30 -25.27
N TRP A 794 20.89 -24.28 -25.98
CA TRP A 794 20.22 -23.81 -27.20
C TRP A 794 20.13 -24.90 -28.28
N GLY A 795 21.13 -25.79 -28.33
CA GLY A 795 21.17 -26.90 -29.28
C GLY A 795 20.10 -27.97 -29.05
N ASN A 796 19.55 -28.06 -27.84
CA ASN A 796 18.57 -29.07 -27.44
C ASN A 796 17.16 -28.72 -27.93
N HIS A 797 16.91 -27.45 -28.26
CA HIS A 797 15.59 -26.96 -28.64
C HIS A 797 15.61 -26.43 -30.08
N GLU A 798 14.95 -27.16 -30.99
CA GLU A 798 14.96 -26.82 -32.41
C GLU A 798 14.44 -25.40 -32.71
N ALA A 799 13.40 -24.96 -31.99
CA ALA A 799 12.85 -23.61 -32.14
C ALA A 799 13.88 -22.52 -31.82
N VAL A 800 14.61 -22.67 -30.70
CA VAL A 800 15.66 -21.72 -30.28
C VAL A 800 16.83 -21.76 -31.26
N ARG A 801 17.31 -22.94 -31.64
CA ARG A 801 18.40 -23.09 -32.63
C ARG A 801 18.07 -22.40 -33.96
N LYS A 802 16.85 -22.58 -34.48
CA LYS A 802 16.39 -21.92 -35.71
C LYS A 802 16.31 -20.40 -35.54
N ALA A 803 15.78 -19.93 -34.41
CA ALA A 803 15.66 -18.50 -34.13
C ALA A 803 17.02 -17.81 -34.00
N VAL A 804 17.98 -18.43 -33.29
CA VAL A 804 19.37 -17.96 -33.17
C VAL A 804 20.02 -17.87 -34.55
N ALA A 805 19.91 -18.92 -35.37
CA ALA A 805 20.48 -18.92 -36.72
C ALA A 805 19.87 -17.81 -37.61
N ALA A 806 18.56 -17.58 -37.52
CA ALA A 806 17.89 -16.51 -38.24
C ALA A 806 18.32 -15.12 -37.74
N CYS A 807 18.45 -14.95 -36.43
CA CYS A 807 18.94 -13.73 -35.79
C CYS A 807 20.38 -13.40 -36.24
N VAL A 808 21.31 -14.35 -36.14
CA VAL A 808 22.70 -14.18 -36.57
C VAL A 808 22.78 -13.73 -38.03
N ARG A 809 21.97 -14.33 -38.91
CA ARG A 809 21.91 -13.94 -40.32
C ARG A 809 21.41 -12.49 -40.47
N ARG A 810 20.30 -12.12 -39.82
CA ARG A 810 19.76 -10.74 -39.87
C ARG A 810 20.74 -9.70 -39.33
N LEU A 811 21.45 -10.00 -38.23
CA LEU A 811 22.46 -9.12 -37.67
C LEU A 811 23.62 -8.87 -38.66
N ALA A 812 24.06 -9.91 -39.36
CA ALA A 812 25.11 -9.80 -40.38
C ALA A 812 24.64 -9.01 -41.61
N GLU A 813 23.43 -9.29 -42.11
CA GLU A 813 22.82 -8.57 -43.23
C GLU A 813 22.64 -7.08 -42.89
N GLN A 814 22.09 -6.77 -41.72
CA GLN A 814 21.86 -5.40 -41.27
C GLN A 814 23.18 -4.64 -41.05
N SER A 815 24.21 -5.32 -40.53
CA SER A 815 25.54 -4.72 -40.40
C SER A 815 26.08 -4.24 -41.75
N VAL A 816 25.96 -5.06 -42.81
CA VAL A 816 26.37 -4.68 -44.17
C VAL A 816 25.52 -3.53 -44.71
N LEU A 817 24.20 -3.56 -44.51
CA LEU A 817 23.30 -2.49 -44.94
C LEU A 817 23.62 -1.15 -44.27
N LEU A 818 23.86 -1.15 -42.95
CA LEU A 818 24.23 0.07 -42.21
C LEU A 818 25.59 0.65 -42.66
N MET A 819 26.51 -0.19 -43.11
CA MET A 819 27.77 0.28 -43.70
C MET A 819 27.56 0.92 -45.08
N ALA A 820 26.51 0.54 -45.82
CA ALA A 820 26.15 1.12 -47.12
C ALA A 820 25.39 2.45 -46.99
N GLY A 821 24.62 2.64 -45.92
CA GLY A 821 23.88 3.88 -45.66
C GLY A 821 22.91 3.79 -44.48
N PRO A 822 22.30 4.92 -44.07
CA PRO A 822 21.26 4.90 -43.04
C PRO A 822 20.03 4.14 -43.53
N PRO A 823 19.37 3.36 -42.65
CA PRO A 823 18.13 2.67 -43.01
C PRO A 823 16.97 3.68 -43.09
N SER A 824 16.05 3.46 -44.03
CA SER A 824 14.77 4.18 -44.09
C SER A 824 13.72 3.50 -43.21
N ASN A 825 12.74 4.26 -42.73
CA ASN A 825 11.50 3.78 -42.10
C ASN A 825 11.68 2.95 -40.81
N VAL A 826 12.74 3.19 -40.03
CA VAL A 826 12.99 2.49 -38.75
C VAL A 826 11.80 2.66 -37.79
N VAL A 827 11.38 3.90 -37.57
CA VAL A 827 10.27 4.25 -36.66
C VAL A 827 8.97 3.55 -37.08
N GLU A 828 8.63 3.67 -38.37
CA GLU A 828 7.40 3.09 -38.93
C GLU A 828 7.37 1.57 -38.82
N THR A 829 8.49 0.91 -39.14
CA THR A 829 8.63 -0.54 -39.05
C THR A 829 8.47 -1.03 -37.62
N VAL A 830 9.11 -0.35 -36.66
CA VAL A 830 9.05 -0.70 -35.23
C VAL A 830 7.62 -0.54 -34.70
N LEU A 831 6.98 0.60 -34.96
CA LEU A 831 5.60 0.88 -34.52
C LEU A 831 4.60 -0.12 -35.07
N ALA A 832 4.62 -0.37 -36.39
CA ALA A 832 3.68 -1.28 -37.05
C ALA A 832 3.80 -2.72 -36.52
N VAL A 833 5.03 -3.23 -36.41
CA VAL A 833 5.28 -4.60 -35.93
C VAL A 833 4.85 -4.78 -34.47
N ARG A 834 5.15 -3.80 -33.60
CA ARG A 834 4.73 -3.85 -32.19
C ARG A 834 3.22 -3.64 -32.02
N TRP A 835 2.60 -2.78 -32.82
CA TRP A 835 1.14 -2.59 -32.80
C TRP A 835 0.39 -3.89 -33.15
N ARG A 836 0.85 -4.61 -34.18
CA ARG A 836 0.30 -5.92 -34.55
C ARG A 836 0.41 -6.92 -33.41
N GLU A 837 1.57 -6.99 -32.76
CA GLU A 837 1.78 -7.88 -31.61
C GLU A 837 0.91 -7.52 -30.42
N HIS A 838 0.78 -6.22 -30.13
CA HIS A 838 -0.12 -5.69 -29.11
C HIS A 838 -1.56 -6.12 -29.38
N CYS A 839 -2.05 -5.95 -30.60
CA CYS A 839 -3.40 -6.38 -30.98
C CYS A 839 -3.60 -7.90 -30.80
N ALA A 840 -2.61 -8.72 -31.14
CA ALA A 840 -2.66 -10.17 -30.94
C ALA A 840 -2.71 -10.54 -29.45
N SER A 841 -1.93 -9.86 -28.61
CA SER A 841 -1.88 -10.08 -27.16
C SER A 841 -3.17 -9.60 -26.49
N TYR A 842 -3.69 -8.44 -26.89
CA TYR A 842 -4.98 -7.91 -26.44
C TYR A 842 -6.14 -8.85 -26.80
N THR A 843 -6.15 -9.41 -28.00
CA THR A 843 -7.16 -10.38 -28.42
C THR A 843 -7.12 -11.65 -27.56
N ARG A 844 -5.91 -12.17 -27.28
CA ARG A 844 -5.73 -13.31 -26.34
C ARG A 844 -6.22 -12.97 -24.93
N ALA A 845 -5.90 -11.78 -24.43
CA ALA A 845 -6.35 -11.30 -23.12
C ALA A 845 -7.89 -11.19 -23.01
N GLN A 846 -8.55 -10.68 -24.04
CA GLN A 846 -10.02 -10.61 -24.07
C GLN A 846 -10.68 -12.00 -24.07
N ALA A 847 -10.06 -12.98 -24.75
CA ALA A 847 -10.54 -14.36 -24.72
C ALA A 847 -10.54 -14.95 -23.30
N SER A 848 -9.49 -14.69 -22.49
CA SER A 848 -9.48 -15.09 -21.06
C SER A 848 -10.67 -14.49 -20.29
N ARG A 849 -10.98 -13.20 -20.50
CA ARG A 849 -12.13 -12.54 -19.84
C ARG A 849 -13.47 -13.12 -20.25
N MET A 850 -13.66 -13.42 -21.54
CA MET A 850 -14.90 -14.04 -22.00
C MET A 850 -15.08 -15.44 -21.38
N VAL A 851 -14.00 -16.21 -21.25
CA VAL A 851 -14.02 -17.49 -20.54
C VAL A 851 -14.36 -17.29 -19.06
N ILE A 852 -13.79 -16.29 -18.39
CA ILE A 852 -14.08 -15.95 -17.00
C ILE A 852 -15.56 -15.57 -16.81
N ASN A 853 -16.09 -14.69 -17.66
CA ASN A 853 -17.47 -14.20 -17.56
C ASN A 853 -18.49 -15.27 -17.96
N ALA A 854 -18.25 -16.03 -19.04
CA ALA A 854 -19.11 -17.13 -19.46
C ALA A 854 -19.09 -18.28 -18.45
N ARG A 855 -17.93 -18.48 -17.79
CA ARG A 855 -17.86 -19.38 -16.65
C ARG A 855 -18.55 -18.81 -15.44
N ALA A 856 -18.83 -17.52 -15.25
CA ALA A 856 -19.46 -16.96 -14.05
C ALA A 856 -20.99 -17.05 -14.10
N VAL A 857 -21.58 -16.88 -15.28
CA VAL A 857 -22.99 -17.22 -15.61
C VAL A 857 -23.20 -18.72 -15.42
#